data_AF-A0A9D9GP22-F1
#
_entry.id   AF-A0A9D9GP22-F1
#
_cell.length_a   1.000
_cell.length_b   1.000
_cell.length_c   1.000
_cell.angle_alpha   90.00
_cell.angle_beta   90.00
_cell.angle_gamma   90.00
#
_symmetry.space_group_name_H-M   'P 1'
#
loop_
_entity.id
_entity.type
_entity.pdbx_description
1 polymer ?
#
loop_
_entity_poly.entity_id
_entity_poly.type
_entity_poly.pdbx_seq_one_letter_code
_entity_poly.pdbx_strand_id
1 'polypeptide(L)'
;MKYYKYLFVSIFLIATILCNKSVSQIGASFPYRRYEAEFGNWGAGSILHESKMFIQDSTASEASNQSYIGLPLAGDYVEWTINDSADGINIRFMLPDSPEGNGVNGLLGVYVNGEKIFDINLTSYWSWQYFPSSDPTNTPSERPRMRFDEVHFKLDSPLKPGDILRFTKEGRDNYEYGIDFIEIEKIPEKVPKPDSALSVTDFGAVPDDEYDDSEGFNDCIYEAKNQGKDVYIPEGKYLLSKQLVLDISNIKIIGAGIWYTEIFFTNDSISGGGIVGGDNCSNVEIAHIYLNSVINSRFYNDKPEQQYIYKCFMGTFGSNSIIHDIWEEHFECGFWIGDYSYPMKYTDNLIIYNCRIRNNYADGVNFTQGTSNSIVRNCNIRNNGDDGLACWPYDDLSAKMSENIIFENNTIEHNWRAGGIAIFGGNGHIIRNNIIKDNFAGSGIRLTTDFSGYNFEYTDEITFENNLIIKCGTSYDLWGYERGAVELAATLKEIKNINFIDLNIIDAQRDGIMIGGNAGFSNILFKNVVIDGTGLDPYIESKRIETHEGKAIVVCTGIGEAEINGLTISNIESDEPIYVKEGFNLKINYTNIAIEDIMLNPKLMELPRLKIDTVALNTIPQYASNYSINWVLTDTNIAVIVDTSNTFASIMGKLPGRSYLIAYTPDNLIRDTCIIDVIPAVNIYSPDQFCLEDGDSAIVVIDAFGIDNDISVKYSVEGSAEVNDDFIIIENIDSVINLNSSKFVDTLTIKSINDEIVEGPEYISILLVSGENYIIGGKGSCIVTILDDDMGDIKPPIIGITKTPCIIDGNIDPMWANTPAMPINNVVIGNKQNDFYAEWKAMADKSNLYILVNVKDSVLINDSGSDWWEDDAVEVFIDGDNSKGKSYDGINDYQLGFRIKDDAISIGANSLSRVDGIEFCIKEVDSGYLLELLIPWQTIGISPEVGDVIGFDIGIDDDDDGGDRESQIVSLAENEEGWKNPGVLGEVYIGLSKNDIDHVEINQTGRFKLNRIYPNPFNSRTCVEYTIPYESNLDIKIYNVKGQVVEKMDEGKKAPGDYKSIIDAKGLPSGLYFIVFETSFDREVQKILLIK
;
A
#
# COMPACT_ATOMS: atom_id res chain seq x y z
N MET A 1 -13.89 -3.03 -7.69
CA MET A 1 -14.83 -3.69 -6.76
C MET A 1 -14.25 -3.72 -5.33
N LYS A 2 -13.78 -2.56 -4.80
CA LYS A 2 -13.07 -2.43 -3.50
C LYS A 2 -13.82 -1.57 -2.45
N TYR A 3 -15.00 -1.03 -2.76
CA TYR A 3 -15.67 0.04 -1.99
C TYR A 3 -16.53 -0.39 -0.79
N TYR A 4 -16.73 -1.69 -0.52
CA TYR A 4 -17.65 -2.15 0.56
C TYR A 4 -16.95 -2.50 1.90
N LYS A 5 -15.63 -2.33 2.03
CA LYS A 5 -14.89 -2.59 3.29
C LYS A 5 -14.77 -1.37 4.24
N TYR A 6 -15.11 -0.16 3.78
CA TYR A 6 -14.75 1.10 4.44
C TYR A 6 -15.60 1.49 5.67
N LEU A 7 -16.78 0.89 5.90
CA LEU A 7 -17.68 1.38 6.96
C LEU A 7 -17.52 0.67 8.32
N PHE A 8 -16.96 -0.55 8.35
CA PHE A 8 -16.96 -1.40 9.56
C PHE A 8 -15.64 -1.39 10.36
N VAL A 9 -14.51 -1.05 9.73
CA VAL A 9 -13.18 -1.08 10.39
C VAL A 9 -12.89 0.22 11.15
N SER A 10 -13.32 1.37 10.62
CA SER A 10 -13.06 2.70 11.21
C SER A 10 -13.77 2.92 12.56
N ILE A 11 -14.91 2.27 12.80
CA ILE A 11 -15.67 2.36 14.07
C ILE A 11 -14.97 1.58 15.20
N PHE A 12 -14.26 0.50 14.86
CA PHE A 12 -13.63 -0.37 15.86
C PHE A 12 -12.32 0.24 16.40
N LEU A 13 -11.51 0.87 15.52
CA LEU A 13 -10.25 1.52 15.91
C LEU A 13 -10.46 2.76 16.81
N ILE A 14 -11.52 3.54 16.55
CA ILE A 14 -11.91 4.67 17.42
C ILE A 14 -12.30 4.16 18.81
N ALA A 15 -12.95 3.00 18.92
CA ALA A 15 -13.38 2.44 20.20
C ALA A 15 -12.21 1.88 21.04
N THR A 16 -11.17 1.30 20.44
CA THR A 16 -10.02 0.77 21.19
C THR A 16 -9.01 1.84 21.63
N ILE A 17 -8.88 2.95 20.89
CA ILE A 17 -8.09 4.12 21.34
C ILE A 17 -8.72 4.77 22.61
N LEU A 18 -10.05 4.69 22.76
CA LEU A 18 -10.77 5.30 23.89
C LEU A 18 -10.70 4.50 25.20
N CYS A 19 -10.19 3.28 25.21
CA CYS A 19 -10.43 2.36 26.32
C CYS A 19 -9.33 2.28 27.40
N ASN A 20 -8.20 3.01 27.30
CA ASN A 20 -7.09 2.86 28.27
C ASN A 20 -6.39 4.12 28.81
N LYS A 21 -6.95 5.32 28.61
CA LYS A 21 -6.60 6.52 29.39
C LYS A 21 -7.89 7.29 29.65
N SER A 22 -7.97 8.07 30.74
CA SER A 22 -9.04 9.08 30.86
C SER A 22 -9.01 9.93 29.60
N VAL A 23 -9.97 9.73 28.68
CA VAL A 23 -9.94 10.33 27.35
C VAL A 23 -10.03 11.84 27.52
N SER A 24 -8.90 12.53 27.36
CA SER A 24 -8.91 13.97 27.11
C SER A 24 -9.68 14.20 25.83
N GLN A 25 -10.67 15.10 25.86
CA GLN A 25 -11.44 15.50 24.70
C GLN A 25 -10.49 15.94 23.57
N ILE A 26 -10.63 15.35 22.39
CA ILE A 26 -9.95 15.74 21.15
C ILE A 26 -10.93 16.53 20.27
N GLY A 27 -10.45 17.59 19.63
CA GLY A 27 -11.26 18.53 18.90
C GLY A 27 -12.05 19.49 19.80
N ALA A 28 -12.77 20.41 19.16
CA ALA A 28 -13.61 21.37 19.86
C ALA A 28 -14.96 20.77 20.28
N SER A 29 -15.44 21.27 21.42
CA SER A 29 -16.77 21.02 21.97
C SER A 29 -17.69 22.19 21.61
N PHE A 30 -18.70 21.93 20.79
CA PHE A 30 -19.73 22.91 20.47
C PHE A 30 -21.14 22.37 20.78
N PRO A 31 -22.12 23.25 21.04
CA PRO A 31 -23.48 22.85 21.40
C PRO A 31 -24.28 22.30 20.21
N TYR A 32 -23.78 22.45 18.98
CA TYR A 32 -24.46 21.96 17.79
C TYR A 32 -24.24 20.47 17.55
N ARG A 33 -25.24 19.84 16.93
CA ARG A 33 -25.15 18.52 16.31
C ARG A 33 -25.23 18.67 14.79
N ARG A 34 -24.30 18.03 14.08
CA ARG A 34 -24.31 17.95 12.62
C ARG A 34 -25.20 16.79 12.14
N TYR A 35 -25.90 17.02 11.04
CA TYR A 35 -26.62 16.05 10.24
C TYR A 35 -26.15 16.16 8.79
N GLU A 36 -25.39 15.18 8.33
CA GLU A 36 -24.87 15.14 6.95
C GLU A 36 -26.01 14.85 5.97
N ALA A 37 -26.00 15.50 4.81
CA ALA A 37 -27.07 15.38 3.83
C ALA A 37 -27.14 14.00 3.21
N GLU A 38 -26.01 13.33 2.94
CA GLU A 38 -25.91 11.96 2.43
C GLU A 38 -26.61 10.90 3.30
N PHE A 39 -26.87 11.21 4.58
CA PHE A 39 -27.61 10.35 5.50
C PHE A 39 -29.06 10.79 5.75
N GLY A 40 -29.50 11.89 5.13
CA GLY A 40 -30.89 12.33 5.12
C GLY A 40 -31.74 11.51 4.15
N ASN A 41 -33.07 11.67 4.26
CA ASN A 41 -33.99 11.24 3.21
C ASN A 41 -34.10 12.37 2.18
N TRP A 42 -34.16 12.06 0.90
CA TRP A 42 -34.31 13.06 -0.14
C TRP A 42 -35.37 12.70 -1.17
N GLY A 43 -35.87 13.73 -1.85
CA GLY A 43 -36.85 13.59 -2.92
C GLY A 43 -36.29 12.82 -4.12
N ALA A 44 -37.18 12.24 -4.92
CA ALA A 44 -36.80 11.43 -6.08
C ALA A 44 -36.08 12.22 -7.21
N GLY A 45 -36.18 13.55 -7.21
CA GLY A 45 -35.45 14.41 -8.15
C GLY A 45 -34.10 14.92 -7.61
N SER A 46 -33.83 14.77 -6.31
CA SER A 46 -32.55 15.11 -5.70
C SER A 46 -31.45 14.13 -6.14
N ILE A 47 -30.20 14.60 -6.17
CA ILE A 47 -29.04 13.86 -6.70
C ILE A 47 -27.96 13.79 -5.61
N LEU A 48 -27.42 12.60 -5.36
CA LEU A 48 -26.21 12.45 -4.54
C LEU A 48 -24.98 12.73 -5.41
N HIS A 49 -24.19 13.72 -5.03
CA HIS A 49 -22.89 14.02 -5.64
C HIS A 49 -21.78 13.54 -4.73
N GLU A 50 -20.81 12.81 -5.28
CA GLU A 50 -19.69 12.28 -4.49
C GLU A 50 -18.36 12.48 -5.21
N SER A 51 -17.32 12.74 -4.43
CA SER A 51 -15.93 12.71 -4.88
C SER A 51 -15.04 12.16 -3.78
N LYS A 52 -15.31 10.90 -3.37
CA LYS A 52 -14.58 10.21 -2.30
C LYS A 52 -13.06 10.14 -2.51
N MET A 53 -12.60 10.28 -3.76
CA MET A 53 -11.20 10.32 -4.15
C MET A 53 -10.64 11.74 -4.33
N PHE A 54 -11.31 12.76 -3.77
CA PHE A 54 -10.81 14.14 -3.75
C PHE A 54 -10.43 14.74 -5.11
N ILE A 55 -11.17 14.39 -6.17
CA ILE A 55 -11.02 14.99 -7.49
C ILE A 55 -11.37 16.47 -7.40
N GLN A 56 -10.36 17.34 -7.36
CA GLN A 56 -10.53 18.77 -7.08
C GLN A 56 -11.45 19.50 -8.08
N ASP A 57 -11.60 18.99 -9.30
CA ASP A 57 -12.54 19.55 -10.29
C ASP A 57 -14.01 19.29 -9.90
N SER A 58 -14.29 18.27 -9.09
CA SER A 58 -15.62 17.99 -8.59
C SER A 58 -15.95 18.88 -7.39
N THR A 59 -17.12 19.52 -7.39
CA THR A 59 -17.62 20.27 -6.22
C THR A 59 -17.64 19.41 -4.96
N ALA A 60 -17.98 18.13 -5.11
CA ALA A 60 -18.06 17.21 -4.00
C ALA A 60 -16.70 16.96 -3.31
N SER A 61 -15.55 17.38 -3.86
CA SER A 61 -14.27 17.30 -3.15
C SER A 61 -14.19 18.23 -1.94
N GLU A 62 -15.02 19.28 -1.90
CA GLU A 62 -15.07 20.29 -0.84
C GLU A 62 -16.17 20.06 0.19
N ALA A 63 -17.06 19.09 -0.09
CA ALA A 63 -18.16 18.70 0.77
C ALA A 63 -17.66 17.86 1.96
N SER A 64 -18.38 17.89 3.08
CA SER A 64 -18.10 16.98 4.19
C SER A 64 -18.25 15.54 3.71
N ASN A 65 -17.34 14.67 4.15
CA ASN A 65 -17.28 13.28 3.67
C ASN A 65 -17.20 13.14 2.13
N GLN A 66 -16.87 14.23 1.44
CA GLN A 66 -16.83 14.38 0.00
C GLN A 66 -18.16 14.04 -0.67
N SER A 67 -19.27 14.42 -0.04
CA SER A 67 -20.62 14.16 -0.54
C SER A 67 -21.60 15.26 -0.18
N TYR A 68 -22.46 15.62 -1.12
CA TYR A 68 -23.55 16.57 -0.89
C TYR A 68 -24.73 16.23 -1.77
N ILE A 69 -25.89 16.81 -1.47
CA ILE A 69 -27.15 16.56 -2.16
C ILE A 69 -27.53 17.74 -3.05
N GLY A 70 -27.48 17.50 -4.35
CA GLY A 70 -27.94 18.39 -5.39
C GLY A 70 -29.46 18.41 -5.45
N LEU A 71 -30.02 19.61 -5.51
CA LEU A 71 -31.43 19.91 -5.68
C LEU A 71 -31.57 20.64 -7.03
N PRO A 72 -31.69 19.92 -8.16
CA PRO A 72 -31.69 20.51 -9.49
C PRO A 72 -33.00 21.23 -9.84
N LEU A 73 -34.14 20.77 -9.34
CA LEU A 73 -35.47 21.25 -9.71
C LEU A 73 -36.26 21.77 -8.50
N ALA A 74 -37.18 22.70 -8.77
CA ALA A 74 -38.11 23.17 -7.75
C ALA A 74 -38.97 22.00 -7.22
N GLY A 75 -39.01 21.85 -5.90
CA GLY A 75 -39.66 20.74 -5.20
C GLY A 75 -38.71 19.62 -4.76
N ASP A 76 -37.46 19.59 -5.24
CA ASP A 76 -36.44 18.68 -4.74
C ASP A 76 -36.05 19.05 -3.31
N TYR A 77 -35.76 18.05 -2.48
CA TYR A 77 -35.55 18.26 -1.05
C TYR A 77 -34.58 17.27 -0.42
N VAL A 78 -34.09 17.63 0.77
CA VAL A 78 -33.44 16.75 1.74
C VAL A 78 -34.09 16.96 3.11
N GLU A 79 -34.24 15.90 3.91
CA GLU A 79 -34.88 15.92 5.22
C GLU A 79 -34.27 14.92 6.21
N TRP A 80 -34.36 15.26 7.50
CA TRP A 80 -33.86 14.44 8.59
C TRP A 80 -34.90 14.31 9.70
N THR A 81 -34.88 13.17 10.39
CA THR A 81 -35.54 13.04 11.69
C THR A 81 -34.60 13.56 12.77
N ILE A 82 -35.05 14.57 13.51
CA ILE A 82 -34.26 15.27 14.51
C ILE A 82 -34.27 14.50 15.83
N ASN A 83 -33.13 14.47 16.53
CA ASN A 83 -32.94 13.71 17.77
C ASN A 83 -32.83 14.60 19.01
N ASP A 84 -32.58 15.90 18.83
CA ASP A 84 -32.38 16.86 19.92
C ASP A 84 -33.43 17.98 19.84
N SER A 85 -33.57 18.73 20.93
CA SER A 85 -34.30 19.98 20.86
C SER A 85 -33.36 21.10 20.42
N ALA A 86 -33.73 21.82 19.37
CA ALA A 86 -32.89 22.86 18.76
C ALA A 86 -33.76 23.93 18.09
N ASP A 87 -33.33 25.18 18.14
CA ASP A 87 -33.99 26.35 17.56
C ASP A 87 -33.03 27.20 16.71
N GLY A 88 -31.72 26.92 16.76
CA GLY A 88 -30.71 27.48 15.85
C GLY A 88 -30.34 26.45 14.80
N ILE A 89 -30.32 26.87 13.53
CA ILE A 89 -29.93 26.03 12.40
C ILE A 89 -28.87 26.76 11.58
N ASN A 90 -27.80 26.06 11.25
CA ASN A 90 -26.80 26.45 10.25
C ASN A 90 -26.82 25.43 9.11
N ILE A 91 -26.72 25.89 7.87
CA ILE A 91 -26.69 25.03 6.67
C ILE A 91 -25.40 25.33 5.93
N ARG A 92 -24.63 24.29 5.61
CA ARG A 92 -23.56 24.39 4.61
C ARG A 92 -24.12 24.01 3.24
N PHE A 93 -24.01 24.92 2.28
CA PHE A 93 -24.68 24.82 0.98
C PHE A 93 -23.77 25.25 -0.17
N MET A 94 -24.17 24.93 -1.40
CA MET A 94 -23.52 25.38 -2.63
C MET A 94 -24.56 25.94 -3.59
N LEU A 95 -24.22 27.05 -4.24
CA LEU A 95 -24.88 27.59 -5.41
C LEU A 95 -23.81 27.82 -6.50
N PRO A 96 -24.15 27.70 -7.80
CA PRO A 96 -23.22 28.09 -8.85
C PRO A 96 -22.89 29.59 -8.76
N ASP A 97 -21.74 29.98 -9.31
CA ASP A 97 -21.42 31.40 -9.47
C ASP A 97 -22.04 31.99 -10.74
N SER A 98 -22.16 33.31 -10.77
CA SER A 98 -22.43 34.10 -11.96
C SER A 98 -21.19 34.17 -12.88
N PRO A 99 -21.36 34.41 -14.20
CA PRO A 99 -20.23 34.63 -15.10
C PRO A 99 -19.32 35.80 -14.72
N GLU A 100 -19.83 36.76 -13.94
CA GLU A 100 -19.12 37.96 -13.50
C GLU A 100 -18.46 37.84 -12.11
N GLY A 101 -18.62 36.71 -11.40
CA GLY A 101 -18.08 36.52 -10.05
C GLY A 101 -18.87 37.22 -8.93
N ASN A 102 -20.08 37.69 -9.19
CA ASN A 102 -20.91 38.40 -8.20
C ASN A 102 -21.94 37.48 -7.52
N GLY A 103 -21.82 36.17 -7.69
CA GLY A 103 -22.78 35.19 -7.18
C GLY A 103 -24.16 35.23 -7.84
N VAL A 104 -24.98 34.27 -7.45
CA VAL A 104 -26.41 34.18 -7.79
C VAL A 104 -27.22 33.99 -6.51
N ASN A 105 -28.51 34.32 -6.55
CA ASN A 105 -29.41 34.09 -5.43
C ASN A 105 -30.29 32.85 -5.66
N GLY A 106 -30.59 32.15 -4.56
CA GLY A 106 -31.50 31.01 -4.52
C GLY A 106 -32.52 31.11 -3.39
N LEU A 107 -33.60 30.33 -3.47
CA LEU A 107 -34.67 30.29 -2.48
C LEU A 107 -34.92 28.85 -2.00
N LEU A 108 -34.70 28.61 -0.70
CA LEU A 108 -34.86 27.30 -0.07
C LEU A 108 -35.97 27.36 0.98
N GLY A 109 -36.99 26.51 0.86
CA GLY A 109 -38.09 26.41 1.81
C GLY A 109 -37.73 25.51 2.98
N VAL A 110 -38.02 25.97 4.20
CA VAL A 110 -37.83 25.22 5.46
C VAL A 110 -39.16 24.66 5.91
N TYR A 111 -39.21 23.35 6.15
CA TYR A 111 -40.40 22.61 6.53
C TYR A 111 -40.16 21.81 7.81
N VAL A 112 -41.14 21.80 8.71
CA VAL A 112 -41.14 20.94 9.91
C VAL A 112 -42.40 20.09 9.89
N ASN A 113 -42.24 18.76 9.97
CA ASN A 113 -43.35 17.78 9.93
C ASN A 113 -44.26 17.95 8.69
N GLY A 114 -43.67 18.34 7.56
CA GLY A 114 -44.38 18.55 6.29
C GLY A 114 -45.09 19.90 6.14
N GLU A 115 -45.10 20.74 7.19
CA GLU A 115 -45.61 22.11 7.12
C GLU A 115 -44.48 23.08 6.81
N LYS A 116 -44.69 23.98 5.84
CA LYS A 116 -43.73 25.03 5.51
C LYS A 116 -43.71 26.08 6.62
N ILE A 117 -42.54 26.38 7.15
CA ILE A 117 -42.35 27.39 8.19
C ILE A 117 -42.03 28.76 7.54
N PHE A 118 -40.97 28.83 6.73
CA PHE A 118 -40.59 30.03 5.96
C PHE A 118 -39.63 29.67 4.81
N ASP A 119 -39.25 30.67 4.01
CA ASP A 119 -38.19 30.57 3.00
C ASP A 119 -36.91 31.25 3.50
N ILE A 120 -35.75 30.68 3.17
CA ILE A 120 -34.44 31.30 3.33
C ILE A 120 -33.86 31.69 1.96
N ASN A 121 -33.24 32.87 1.90
CA ASN A 121 -32.47 33.29 0.74
C ASN A 121 -31.05 32.73 0.85
N LEU A 122 -30.60 32.08 -0.21
CA LEU A 122 -29.21 31.66 -0.39
C LEU A 122 -28.54 32.60 -1.38
N THR A 123 -27.23 32.80 -1.25
CA THR A 123 -26.43 33.52 -2.24
C THR A 123 -25.06 32.87 -2.37
N SER A 124 -24.50 32.81 -3.58
CA SER A 124 -23.10 32.44 -3.80
C SER A 124 -22.12 33.62 -3.74
N TYR A 125 -22.59 34.83 -3.38
CA TYR A 125 -21.79 36.06 -3.41
C TYR A 125 -20.45 35.96 -2.66
N TRP A 126 -20.39 35.26 -1.52
CA TRP A 126 -19.16 35.09 -0.73
C TRP A 126 -18.38 33.81 -1.03
N SER A 127 -19.00 32.87 -1.75
CA SER A 127 -18.35 31.66 -2.22
C SER A 127 -17.61 31.90 -3.54
N TRP A 128 -16.85 30.90 -3.97
CA TRP A 128 -16.05 30.85 -5.20
C TRP A 128 -14.81 31.74 -5.18
N GLN A 129 -13.65 31.12 -5.24
CA GLN A 129 -12.38 31.75 -5.59
C GLN A 129 -11.72 30.92 -6.69
N TYR A 130 -11.10 31.59 -7.66
CA TYR A 130 -10.54 30.95 -8.85
C TYR A 130 -9.03 31.15 -8.90
N PHE A 131 -8.30 30.17 -9.41
CA PHE A 131 -6.83 30.15 -9.35
C PHE A 131 -6.22 30.07 -10.75
N PRO A 132 -6.16 31.20 -11.50
CA PRO A 132 -5.39 31.28 -12.74
C PRO A 132 -3.86 31.22 -12.49
N SER A 133 -3.46 31.29 -11.22
CA SER A 133 -2.10 31.12 -10.72
C SER A 133 -2.15 30.64 -9.27
N SER A 134 -1.08 30.80 -8.50
CA SER A 134 -1.10 30.50 -7.06
C SER A 134 -1.94 31.48 -6.23
N ASP A 135 -2.30 32.64 -6.79
CA ASP A 135 -3.14 33.64 -6.12
C ASP A 135 -4.56 33.66 -6.68
N PRO A 136 -5.58 33.80 -5.81
CA PRO A 136 -6.97 33.74 -6.23
C PRO A 136 -7.43 35.04 -6.90
N THR A 137 -8.45 34.88 -7.73
CA THR A 137 -9.32 35.94 -8.26
C THR A 137 -10.77 35.58 -7.93
N ASN A 138 -11.63 36.58 -7.79
CA ASN A 138 -13.06 36.38 -7.66
C ASN A 138 -13.76 36.22 -9.02
N THR A 139 -13.12 36.67 -10.10
CA THR A 139 -13.64 36.47 -11.46
C THR A 139 -13.49 35.00 -11.90
N PRO A 140 -14.55 34.36 -12.45
CA PRO A 140 -14.50 32.97 -12.91
C PRO A 140 -13.36 32.65 -13.87
N SER A 141 -12.55 31.67 -13.48
CA SER A 141 -11.46 31.12 -14.29
C SER A 141 -11.19 29.64 -13.91
N GLU A 142 -9.97 29.14 -14.10
CA GLU A 142 -9.63 27.75 -13.81
C GLU A 142 -9.50 27.47 -12.30
N ARG A 143 -9.60 26.19 -11.92
CA ARG A 143 -9.35 25.68 -10.56
C ARG A 143 -10.17 26.37 -9.46
N PRO A 144 -11.52 26.30 -9.50
CA PRO A 144 -12.37 26.88 -8.46
C PRO A 144 -12.13 26.24 -7.09
N ARG A 145 -12.25 27.05 -6.05
CA ARG A 145 -12.20 26.71 -4.61
C ARG A 145 -13.32 27.44 -3.87
N MET A 146 -13.53 27.10 -2.60
CA MET A 146 -14.52 27.74 -1.74
C MET A 146 -15.94 27.65 -2.33
N ARG A 147 -16.29 26.50 -2.92
CA ARG A 147 -17.57 26.29 -3.62
C ARG A 147 -18.77 26.15 -2.68
N PHE A 148 -18.51 25.98 -1.40
CA PHE A 148 -19.51 25.94 -0.34
C PHE A 148 -19.43 27.18 0.54
N ASP A 149 -20.59 27.57 1.04
CA ASP A 149 -20.78 28.63 2.02
C ASP A 149 -21.74 28.16 3.12
N GLU A 150 -21.91 28.96 4.18
CA GLU A 150 -22.82 28.69 5.28
C GLU A 150 -23.87 29.79 5.44
N VAL A 151 -25.06 29.41 5.90
CA VAL A 151 -26.10 30.35 6.33
C VAL A 151 -26.78 29.84 7.59
N HIS A 152 -27.06 30.74 8.52
CA HIS A 152 -27.73 30.38 9.77
C HIS A 152 -28.97 31.23 10.03
N PHE A 153 -29.93 30.64 10.76
CA PHE A 153 -31.18 31.28 11.11
C PHE A 153 -31.83 30.62 12.34
N LYS A 154 -32.82 31.30 12.91
CA LYS A 154 -33.59 30.85 14.07
C LYS A 154 -34.96 30.34 13.67
N LEU A 155 -35.44 29.32 14.37
CA LEU A 155 -36.84 28.94 14.36
C LEU A 155 -37.60 29.63 15.49
N ASP A 156 -38.82 30.11 15.21
CA ASP A 156 -39.71 30.68 16.24
C ASP A 156 -40.13 29.64 17.29
N SER A 157 -40.14 28.36 16.92
CA SER A 157 -40.47 27.24 17.80
C SER A 157 -39.35 26.20 17.72
N PRO A 158 -38.78 25.77 18.87
CA PRO A 158 -37.75 24.75 18.87
C PRO A 158 -38.26 23.43 18.29
N LEU A 159 -37.41 22.80 17.48
CA LEU A 159 -37.50 21.40 17.10
C LEU A 159 -37.53 20.53 18.36
N LYS A 160 -38.17 19.37 18.22
CA LYS A 160 -38.26 18.33 19.23
C LYS A 160 -37.71 17.03 18.66
N PRO A 161 -37.20 16.12 19.51
CA PRO A 161 -36.87 14.77 19.09
C PRO A 161 -38.07 14.10 18.40
N GLY A 162 -37.87 13.61 17.19
CA GLY A 162 -38.87 13.02 16.32
C GLY A 162 -39.46 13.96 15.26
N ASP A 163 -39.22 15.27 15.34
CA ASP A 163 -39.62 16.18 14.27
C ASP A 163 -38.85 15.88 12.98
N ILE A 164 -39.52 16.03 11.83
CA ILE A 164 -38.90 15.93 10.51
C ILE A 164 -38.59 17.34 10.01
N LEU A 165 -37.30 17.68 9.92
CA LEU A 165 -36.83 18.94 9.35
C LEU A 165 -36.45 18.71 7.88
N ARG A 166 -37.07 19.45 6.97
CA ARG A 166 -36.87 19.35 5.51
C ARG A 166 -36.49 20.69 4.90
N PHE A 167 -35.57 20.66 3.95
CA PHE A 167 -35.22 21.78 3.08
C PHE A 167 -35.56 21.45 1.64
N THR A 168 -36.35 22.31 1.01
CA THR A 168 -36.88 22.11 -0.35
C THR A 168 -36.43 23.26 -1.24
N LYS A 169 -35.93 22.99 -2.46
CA LYS A 169 -35.69 24.05 -3.44
C LYS A 169 -37.03 24.64 -3.89
N GLU A 170 -37.24 25.92 -3.61
CA GLU A 170 -38.44 26.67 -3.99
C GLU A 170 -38.19 27.54 -5.23
N GLY A 171 -36.94 27.96 -5.41
CA GLY A 171 -36.49 28.71 -6.57
C GLY A 171 -36.81 27.99 -7.87
N ARG A 172 -37.43 28.73 -8.81
CA ARG A 172 -37.70 28.28 -10.19
C ARG A 172 -36.62 28.74 -11.18
N ASP A 173 -35.47 29.15 -10.66
CA ASP A 173 -34.24 29.34 -11.43
C ASP A 173 -33.73 28.00 -11.99
N ASN A 174 -32.74 28.08 -12.87
CA ASN A 174 -32.13 26.91 -13.51
C ASN A 174 -30.85 26.45 -12.79
N TYR A 175 -30.64 26.86 -11.54
CA TYR A 175 -29.43 26.53 -10.78
C TYR A 175 -29.68 25.28 -9.93
N GLU A 176 -28.72 24.37 -9.90
CA GLU A 176 -28.71 23.30 -8.89
C GLU A 176 -28.25 23.88 -7.55
N TYR A 177 -28.92 23.51 -6.45
CA TYR A 177 -28.50 23.88 -5.10
C TYR A 177 -27.87 22.66 -4.44
N GLY A 178 -26.69 22.78 -3.86
CA GLY A 178 -26.09 21.71 -3.05
C GLY A 178 -26.38 21.90 -1.57
N ILE A 179 -26.80 20.84 -0.87
CA ILE A 179 -26.86 20.79 0.59
C ILE A 179 -25.82 19.78 1.08
N ASP A 180 -24.86 20.26 1.85
CA ASP A 180 -23.77 19.44 2.42
C ASP A 180 -24.20 18.85 3.77
N PHE A 181 -24.50 19.72 4.73
CA PHE A 181 -25.01 19.33 6.03
C PHE A 181 -25.80 20.45 6.68
N ILE A 182 -26.49 20.10 7.76
CA ILE A 182 -27.01 21.07 8.72
C ILE A 182 -26.36 20.88 10.08
N GLU A 183 -26.14 21.96 10.80
CA GLU A 183 -25.80 21.98 12.22
C GLU A 183 -26.98 22.57 12.98
N ILE A 184 -27.53 21.83 13.94
CA ILE A 184 -28.63 22.30 14.78
C ILE A 184 -28.17 22.44 16.23
N GLU A 185 -28.62 23.47 16.92
CA GLU A 185 -28.33 23.66 18.34
C GLU A 185 -29.50 24.30 19.08
N LYS A 186 -29.54 24.06 20.38
CA LYS A 186 -30.32 24.93 21.26
C LYS A 186 -29.56 26.23 21.42
N ILE A 187 -30.19 27.33 21.01
CA ILE A 187 -29.64 28.67 21.15
C ILE A 187 -29.45 28.97 22.65
N PRO A 188 -28.24 29.41 23.07
CA PRO A 188 -28.02 29.86 24.43
C PRO A 188 -28.96 30.98 24.84
N GLU A 189 -29.19 31.12 26.15
CA GLU A 189 -29.94 32.26 26.66
C GLU A 189 -29.24 33.57 26.30
N LYS A 190 -30.04 34.58 25.94
CA LYS A 190 -29.55 35.92 25.64
C LYS A 190 -28.74 36.47 26.80
N VAL A 191 -27.54 36.99 26.52
CA VAL A 191 -26.67 37.64 27.50
C VAL A 191 -27.26 39.02 27.84
N PRO A 192 -27.68 39.29 29.10
CA PRO A 192 -28.27 40.57 29.46
C PRO A 192 -27.21 41.67 29.57
N LYS A 193 -27.61 42.91 29.32
CA LYS A 193 -26.75 44.08 29.54
C LYS A 193 -26.30 44.15 31.01
N PRO A 194 -24.99 44.17 31.31
CA PRO A 194 -24.52 44.45 32.67
C PRO A 194 -24.94 45.85 33.13
N ASP A 195 -25.33 46.00 34.40
CA ASP A 195 -25.74 47.31 34.96
C ASP A 195 -24.63 48.37 34.84
N SER A 196 -23.36 47.95 34.88
CA SER A 196 -22.18 48.79 34.75
C SER A 196 -21.81 49.14 33.31
N ALA A 197 -22.41 48.49 32.30
CA ALA A 197 -22.06 48.68 30.89
C ALA A 197 -22.86 49.80 30.22
N LEU A 198 -22.21 50.51 29.30
CA LEU A 198 -22.83 51.45 28.37
C LEU A 198 -23.36 50.69 27.15
N SER A 199 -24.54 51.04 26.64
CA SER A 199 -25.09 50.41 25.43
C SER A 199 -24.77 51.24 24.20
N VAL A 200 -24.37 50.63 23.08
CA VAL A 200 -24.16 51.37 21.81
C VAL A 200 -25.42 52.13 21.36
N THR A 201 -26.60 51.63 21.74
CA THR A 201 -27.89 52.28 21.45
C THR A 201 -28.13 53.57 22.22
N ASP A 202 -27.45 53.76 23.36
CA ASP A 202 -27.49 55.03 24.11
C ASP A 202 -26.71 56.14 23.39
N PHE A 203 -25.89 55.76 22.40
CA PHE A 203 -25.00 56.62 21.62
C PHE A 203 -25.41 56.71 20.14
N GLY A 204 -26.64 56.28 19.81
CA GLY A 204 -27.23 56.51 18.49
C GLY A 204 -27.11 55.36 17.49
N ALA A 205 -26.49 54.23 17.88
CA ALA A 205 -26.59 53.01 17.07
C ALA A 205 -28.03 52.45 17.14
N VAL A 206 -28.57 52.03 16.01
CA VAL A 206 -29.94 51.51 15.89
C VAL A 206 -29.88 50.19 15.12
N PRO A 207 -30.13 49.04 15.78
CA PRO A 207 -30.10 47.77 15.08
C PRO A 207 -31.26 47.62 14.10
N ASP A 208 -31.07 46.74 13.12
CA ASP A 208 -32.08 46.29 12.15
C ASP A 208 -32.65 47.43 11.28
N ASP A 209 -31.86 48.48 11.03
CA ASP A 209 -32.15 49.52 10.06
C ASP A 209 -31.16 49.54 8.88
N GLU A 210 -31.31 50.50 7.97
CA GLU A 210 -30.48 50.62 6.76
C GLU A 210 -29.33 51.64 6.91
N TYR A 211 -29.06 52.14 8.12
CA TYR A 211 -28.13 53.24 8.39
C TYR A 211 -26.84 52.77 9.07
N ASP A 212 -25.78 53.57 8.94
CA ASP A 212 -24.46 53.29 9.52
C ASP A 212 -24.42 53.57 11.03
N ASP A 213 -23.96 52.59 11.80
CA ASP A 213 -23.83 52.63 13.27
C ASP A 213 -22.42 52.98 13.75
N SER A 214 -21.47 53.17 12.83
CA SER A 214 -20.04 53.34 13.15
C SER A 214 -19.78 54.46 14.14
N GLU A 215 -20.47 55.60 14.03
CA GLU A 215 -20.30 56.72 14.96
C GLU A 215 -20.81 56.37 16.37
N GLY A 216 -21.97 55.71 16.49
CA GLY A 216 -22.52 55.31 17.78
C GLY A 216 -21.65 54.29 18.52
N PHE A 217 -21.03 53.36 17.79
CA PHE A 217 -20.05 52.42 18.36
C PHE A 217 -18.80 53.16 18.87
N ASN A 218 -18.22 54.04 18.05
CA ASN A 218 -17.03 54.79 18.43
C ASN A 218 -17.28 55.71 19.64
N ASP A 219 -18.42 56.40 19.67
CA ASP A 219 -18.80 57.28 20.78
C ASP A 219 -19.02 56.49 22.07
N CYS A 220 -19.69 55.34 22.00
CA CYS A 220 -19.88 54.46 23.15
C CYS A 220 -18.55 53.93 23.69
N ILE A 221 -17.64 53.47 22.83
CA ILE A 221 -16.32 52.95 23.22
C ILE A 221 -15.46 54.08 23.82
N TYR A 222 -15.49 55.27 23.22
CA TYR A 222 -14.78 56.43 23.74
C TYR A 222 -15.28 56.82 25.14
N GLU A 223 -16.59 56.83 25.35
CA GLU A 223 -17.16 57.18 26.65
C GLU A 223 -16.95 56.06 27.68
N ALA A 224 -17.00 54.80 27.27
CA ALA A 224 -16.64 53.65 28.10
C ALA A 224 -15.18 53.74 28.58
N LYS A 225 -14.24 54.10 27.70
CA LYS A 225 -12.85 54.41 28.02
C LYS A 225 -12.73 55.50 29.08
N ASN A 226 -13.45 56.60 28.93
CA ASN A 226 -13.39 57.73 29.86
C ASN A 226 -13.98 57.38 31.24
N GLN A 227 -15.01 56.54 31.29
CA GLN A 227 -15.69 56.17 32.53
C GLN A 227 -15.11 54.90 33.20
N GLY A 228 -14.24 54.16 32.51
CA GLY A 228 -13.79 52.84 32.97
C GLY A 228 -14.94 51.83 33.05
N LYS A 229 -15.81 51.84 32.04
CA LYS A 229 -16.99 50.96 31.94
C LYS A 229 -16.86 50.01 30.75
N ASP A 230 -17.65 48.95 30.80
CA ASP A 230 -17.80 48.01 29.69
C ASP A 230 -18.75 48.56 28.62
N VAL A 231 -18.67 48.00 27.42
CA VAL A 231 -19.55 48.25 26.29
C VAL A 231 -20.45 47.03 26.09
N TYR A 232 -21.75 47.28 25.93
CA TYR A 232 -22.74 46.28 25.59
C TYR A 232 -23.34 46.57 24.22
N ILE A 233 -23.48 45.52 23.42
CA ILE A 233 -24.11 45.58 22.11
C ILE A 233 -25.39 44.74 22.20
N PRO A 234 -26.58 45.38 22.19
CA PRO A 234 -27.84 44.67 22.23
C PRO A 234 -28.07 43.72 21.05
N GLU A 235 -29.19 43.01 21.08
CA GLU A 235 -29.59 42.18 19.94
C GLU A 235 -29.93 43.03 18.70
N GLY A 236 -29.75 42.43 17.53
CA GLY A 236 -30.04 42.98 16.23
C GLY A 236 -28.78 43.12 15.37
N LYS A 237 -28.99 43.50 14.11
CA LYS A 237 -27.96 43.69 13.10
C LYS A 237 -27.53 45.15 13.04
N TYR A 238 -26.24 45.40 13.23
CA TYR A 238 -25.62 46.73 13.15
C TYR A 238 -24.75 46.84 11.91
N LEU A 239 -24.83 47.97 11.21
CA LEU A 239 -24.09 48.19 9.96
C LEU A 239 -22.89 49.12 10.21
N LEU A 240 -21.67 48.63 9.97
CA LEU A 240 -20.45 49.43 10.15
C LEU A 240 -19.74 49.68 8.81
N SER A 241 -19.68 50.92 8.37
CA SER A 241 -18.98 51.36 7.15
C SER A 241 -17.48 51.65 7.36
N LYS A 242 -16.97 51.43 8.58
CA LYS A 242 -15.59 51.71 8.98
C LYS A 242 -15.04 50.60 9.87
N GLN A 243 -13.72 50.50 9.90
CA GLN A 243 -13.00 49.77 10.93
C GLN A 243 -13.34 50.25 12.33
N LEU A 244 -13.47 49.31 13.27
CA LEU A 244 -13.61 49.59 14.68
C LEU A 244 -12.23 49.57 15.35
N VAL A 245 -11.65 50.74 15.61
CA VAL A 245 -10.31 50.86 16.20
C VAL A 245 -10.39 50.90 17.72
N LEU A 246 -9.80 49.90 18.36
CA LEU A 246 -9.77 49.72 19.81
C LEU A 246 -8.51 50.31 20.41
N ASP A 247 -8.56 51.59 20.78
CA ASP A 247 -7.52 52.25 21.57
C ASP A 247 -7.91 52.29 23.06
N ILE A 248 -8.09 51.13 23.69
CA ILE A 248 -8.70 50.99 25.02
C ILE A 248 -8.00 49.95 25.88
N SER A 249 -8.10 50.05 27.22
CA SER A 249 -7.58 49.00 28.10
C SER A 249 -8.50 48.74 29.27
N ASN A 250 -8.51 47.50 29.77
CA ASN A 250 -9.32 47.06 30.92
C ASN A 250 -10.83 47.25 30.70
N ILE A 251 -11.31 46.93 29.49
CA ILE A 251 -12.71 47.09 29.08
C ILE A 251 -13.20 45.81 28.43
N LYS A 252 -14.47 45.47 28.69
CA LYS A 252 -15.17 44.42 27.97
C LYS A 252 -16.08 45.01 26.89
N ILE A 253 -16.18 44.34 25.74
CA ILE A 253 -17.12 44.61 24.66
C ILE A 253 -17.94 43.33 24.45
N ILE A 254 -19.19 43.35 24.91
CA ILE A 254 -20.01 42.14 25.02
C ILE A 254 -21.32 42.30 24.24
N GLY A 255 -21.57 41.39 23.30
CA GLY A 255 -22.86 41.28 22.62
C GLY A 255 -23.91 40.49 23.41
N ALA A 256 -25.12 40.41 22.87
CA ALA A 256 -26.22 39.64 23.44
C ALA A 256 -26.11 38.11 23.20
N GLY A 257 -25.12 37.67 22.41
CA GLY A 257 -24.87 36.27 22.01
C GLY A 257 -24.67 36.17 20.50
N ILE A 258 -23.91 35.17 20.03
CA ILE A 258 -23.60 34.96 18.60
C ILE A 258 -24.84 34.81 17.72
N TRP A 259 -25.96 34.36 18.29
CA TRP A 259 -27.22 34.26 17.57
C TRP A 259 -28.03 35.56 17.62
N TYR A 260 -27.73 36.50 18.51
CA TYR A 260 -28.56 37.68 18.81
C TYR A 260 -27.97 38.98 18.29
N THR A 261 -26.66 39.17 18.35
CA THR A 261 -25.98 40.40 17.94
C THR A 261 -25.16 40.14 16.69
N GLU A 262 -25.50 40.82 15.59
CA GLU A 262 -24.72 40.81 14.35
C GLU A 262 -24.07 42.17 14.13
N ILE A 263 -22.79 42.17 13.78
CA ILE A 263 -22.10 43.32 13.19
C ILE A 263 -21.78 42.97 11.74
N PHE A 264 -22.29 43.76 10.81
CA PHE A 264 -22.05 43.60 9.39
C PHE A 264 -21.24 44.79 8.85
N PHE A 265 -20.04 44.54 8.33
CA PHE A 265 -19.22 45.59 7.73
C PHE A 265 -19.60 45.84 6.27
N THR A 266 -19.97 47.08 5.93
CA THR A 266 -20.66 47.42 4.66
C THR A 266 -19.78 48.05 3.59
N ASN A 267 -18.56 48.49 3.93
CA ASN A 267 -17.67 49.18 3.01
C ASN A 267 -16.67 48.21 2.42
N ASP A 268 -16.65 48.04 1.10
CA ASP A 268 -15.79 47.12 0.34
C ASP A 268 -14.44 47.74 -0.08
N SER A 269 -14.09 48.92 0.45
CA SER A 269 -12.80 49.54 0.19
C SER A 269 -11.69 48.91 1.04
N ILE A 270 -10.43 49.13 0.63
CA ILE A 270 -9.26 48.81 1.46
C ILE A 270 -9.41 49.48 2.83
N SER A 271 -9.21 48.71 3.90
CA SER A 271 -9.42 49.12 5.29
C SER A 271 -10.84 49.59 5.61
N GLY A 272 -11.84 49.06 4.88
CA GLY A 272 -13.26 49.41 5.03
C GLY A 272 -13.94 48.83 6.26
N GLY A 273 -13.42 47.75 6.85
CA GLY A 273 -14.01 47.09 8.02
C GLY A 273 -13.07 46.16 8.77
N GLY A 274 -13.62 45.48 9.78
CA GLY A 274 -12.87 44.70 10.77
C GLY A 274 -12.59 45.47 12.07
N ILE A 275 -12.06 44.78 13.07
CA ILE A 275 -11.72 45.30 14.39
C ILE A 275 -10.20 45.39 14.51
N VAL A 276 -9.69 46.57 14.86
CA VAL A 276 -8.25 46.85 14.93
C VAL A 276 -7.84 47.12 16.37
N GLY A 277 -7.02 46.25 16.97
CA GLY A 277 -6.34 46.52 18.23
C GLY A 277 -5.28 47.62 18.05
N GLY A 278 -5.49 48.77 18.69
CA GLY A 278 -4.60 49.94 18.62
C GLY A 278 -3.51 49.96 19.69
N ASP A 279 -2.70 51.02 19.70
CA ASP A 279 -1.51 51.17 20.55
C ASP A 279 -1.74 50.97 22.05
N ASN A 280 -2.91 51.36 22.57
CA ASN A 280 -3.26 51.21 23.98
C ASN A 280 -4.15 49.99 24.25
N CYS A 281 -4.41 49.13 23.26
CA CYS A 281 -5.20 47.90 23.43
C CYS A 281 -4.49 46.94 24.38
N SER A 282 -5.09 46.65 25.54
CA SER A 282 -4.53 45.70 26.51
C SER A 282 -5.58 45.30 27.55
N ASN A 283 -5.59 44.03 27.96
CA ASN A 283 -6.56 43.48 28.91
C ASN A 283 -8.02 43.79 28.50
N VAL A 284 -8.34 43.54 27.23
CA VAL A 284 -9.67 43.73 26.65
C VAL A 284 -10.35 42.38 26.48
N GLU A 285 -11.65 42.31 26.76
CA GLU A 285 -12.48 41.12 26.53
C GLU A 285 -13.49 41.42 25.42
N ILE A 286 -13.56 40.60 24.37
CA ILE A 286 -14.55 40.74 23.30
C ILE A 286 -15.31 39.42 23.16
N ALA A 287 -16.63 39.45 23.30
CA ALA A 287 -17.41 38.22 23.25
C ALA A 287 -18.87 38.36 22.81
N HIS A 288 -19.47 37.22 22.45
CA HIS A 288 -20.91 37.04 22.24
C HIS A 288 -21.48 37.80 21.04
N ILE A 289 -20.76 37.80 19.91
CA ILE A 289 -21.10 38.58 18.69
C ILE A 289 -20.92 37.70 17.45
N TYR A 290 -21.84 37.81 16.49
CA TYR A 290 -21.64 37.37 15.10
C TYR A 290 -21.11 38.53 14.24
N LEU A 291 -20.08 38.27 13.44
CA LEU A 291 -19.39 39.25 12.60
C LEU A 291 -19.38 38.76 11.15
N ASN A 292 -19.75 39.63 10.21
CA ASN A 292 -19.73 39.33 8.78
C ASN A 292 -19.32 40.58 7.99
N SER A 293 -18.93 40.41 6.73
CA SER A 293 -18.40 41.48 5.89
C SER A 293 -18.99 41.48 4.48
N VAL A 294 -18.85 42.62 3.79
CA VAL A 294 -19.28 42.79 2.39
C VAL A 294 -18.26 42.27 1.36
N ILE A 295 -17.01 41.98 1.75
CA ILE A 295 -15.99 41.60 0.78
C ILE A 295 -16.18 40.15 0.33
N ASN A 296 -15.89 39.89 -0.95
CA ASN A 296 -16.00 38.57 -1.59
C ASN A 296 -14.71 38.08 -2.27
N SER A 297 -13.57 38.68 -1.93
CA SER A 297 -12.28 38.33 -2.53
C SER A 297 -11.16 38.50 -1.53
N ARG A 298 -10.09 37.70 -1.66
CA ARG A 298 -8.86 37.90 -0.89
C ARG A 298 -8.18 39.22 -1.20
N PHE A 299 -8.25 39.69 -2.45
CA PHE A 299 -7.50 40.84 -2.94
C PHE A 299 -8.43 41.89 -3.56
N TYR A 300 -8.10 43.17 -3.31
CA TYR A 300 -8.89 44.27 -3.84
C TYR A 300 -8.75 44.31 -5.37
N ASN A 301 -9.89 44.28 -6.07
CA ASN A 301 -9.94 44.21 -7.54
C ASN A 301 -9.13 43.05 -8.16
N ASP A 302 -9.06 41.89 -7.50
CA ASP A 302 -8.33 40.70 -7.99
C ASP A 302 -6.84 40.97 -8.27
N LYS A 303 -6.22 41.88 -7.50
CA LYS A 303 -4.81 42.27 -7.65
C LYS A 303 -4.00 41.90 -6.42
N PRO A 304 -3.10 40.90 -6.49
CA PRO A 304 -2.29 40.46 -5.35
C PRO A 304 -1.47 41.58 -4.68
N GLU A 305 -1.07 42.61 -5.43
CA GLU A 305 -0.39 43.79 -4.89
C GLU A 305 -1.29 44.75 -4.09
N GLN A 306 -2.61 44.53 -4.07
CA GLN A 306 -3.62 45.35 -3.39
C GLN A 306 -4.36 44.52 -2.33
N GLN A 307 -3.79 44.44 -1.13
CA GLN A 307 -4.44 43.78 0.00
C GLN A 307 -5.63 44.60 0.54
N TYR A 308 -6.67 43.91 1.00
CA TYR A 308 -7.85 44.54 1.60
C TYR A 308 -7.57 45.16 2.98
N ILE A 309 -6.69 44.56 3.79
CA ILE A 309 -6.47 44.95 5.19
C ILE A 309 -7.81 44.90 5.94
N TYR A 310 -8.45 43.73 5.88
CA TYR A 310 -9.86 43.55 6.24
C TYR A 310 -10.08 42.23 6.96
N LYS A 311 -9.23 41.99 7.97
CA LYS A 311 -9.37 40.84 8.86
C LYS A 311 -10.44 41.14 9.89
N CYS A 312 -11.14 40.12 10.41
CA CYS A 312 -12.13 40.33 11.45
C CYS A 312 -11.48 40.96 12.70
N PHE A 313 -10.31 40.44 13.10
CA PHE A 313 -9.46 41.02 14.14
C PHE A 313 -8.02 41.19 13.66
N MET A 314 -7.46 42.37 13.83
CA MET A 314 -6.08 42.67 13.44
C MET A 314 -5.39 43.68 14.35
N GLY A 315 -4.09 43.83 14.18
CA GLY A 315 -3.26 44.74 15.00
C GLY A 315 -2.78 44.07 16.28
N THR A 316 -2.59 44.89 17.33
CA THR A 316 -2.08 44.44 18.62
C THR A 316 -3.16 44.46 19.68
N PHE A 317 -3.32 43.38 20.42
CA PHE A 317 -4.27 43.29 21.53
C PHE A 317 -3.56 43.43 22.90
N GLY A 318 -2.29 43.82 22.89
CA GLY A 318 -1.48 44.02 24.08
C GLY A 318 -1.45 42.79 24.98
N SER A 319 -1.49 42.99 26.29
CA SER A 319 -1.31 41.90 27.25
C SER A 319 -2.63 41.44 27.86
N ASN A 320 -2.81 40.11 28.00
CA ASN A 320 -3.93 39.50 28.73
C ASN A 320 -5.33 39.75 28.14
N SER A 321 -5.42 40.05 26.84
CA SER A 321 -6.72 40.20 26.18
C SER A 321 -7.35 38.84 25.90
N ILE A 322 -8.68 38.81 25.78
CA ILE A 322 -9.46 37.60 25.61
C ILE A 322 -10.53 37.84 24.54
N ILE A 323 -10.64 36.95 23.57
CA ILE A 323 -11.69 37.00 22.54
C ILE A 323 -12.41 35.65 22.55
N HIS A 324 -13.71 35.63 22.80
CA HIS A 324 -14.40 34.35 22.96
C HIS A 324 -15.88 34.35 22.62
N ASP A 325 -16.43 33.17 22.32
CA ASP A 325 -17.82 33.03 21.90
C ASP A 325 -18.16 34.00 20.77
N ILE A 326 -17.30 34.01 19.74
CA ILE A 326 -17.47 34.77 18.49
C ILE A 326 -17.85 33.80 17.38
N TRP A 327 -18.72 34.24 16.48
CA TRP A 327 -18.88 33.63 15.16
C TRP A 327 -18.51 34.66 14.12
N GLU A 328 -17.51 34.39 13.28
CA GLU A 328 -17.09 35.32 12.23
C GLU A 328 -16.96 34.62 10.87
N GLU A 329 -17.36 35.36 9.81
CA GLU A 329 -17.41 34.88 8.44
C GLU A 329 -17.06 35.96 7.41
N HIS A 330 -16.48 35.56 6.27
CA HIS A 330 -16.26 36.38 5.08
C HIS A 330 -15.30 37.55 5.24
N PHE A 331 -14.27 37.41 6.05
CA PHE A 331 -13.17 38.38 6.13
C PHE A 331 -11.97 37.94 5.30
N GLU A 332 -11.00 38.85 5.13
CA GLU A 332 -9.71 38.50 4.52
C GLU A 332 -9.06 37.35 5.32
N CYS A 333 -9.03 37.50 6.65
CA CYS A 333 -8.68 36.47 7.62
C CYS A 333 -9.62 36.63 8.82
N GLY A 334 -9.81 35.58 9.61
CA GLY A 334 -10.45 35.75 10.91
C GLY A 334 -9.58 36.62 11.82
N PHE A 335 -8.34 36.21 12.06
CA PHE A 335 -7.41 36.90 12.97
C PHE A 335 -6.02 37.04 12.36
N TRP A 336 -5.50 38.26 12.34
CA TRP A 336 -4.10 38.54 11.98
C TRP A 336 -3.46 39.41 13.05
N ILE A 337 -2.82 38.76 14.01
CA ILE A 337 -2.36 39.41 15.24
C ILE A 337 -0.87 39.73 15.12
N GLY A 338 -0.58 41.02 15.01
CA GLY A 338 0.76 41.53 14.79
C GLY A 338 0.75 43.04 14.64
N ASP A 339 1.82 43.69 15.08
CA ASP A 339 2.01 45.11 14.89
C ASP A 339 2.91 45.38 13.67
N TYR A 340 2.55 46.42 12.93
CA TYR A 340 3.26 46.91 11.74
C TYR A 340 3.56 48.41 11.85
N SER A 341 3.50 48.94 13.07
CA SER A 341 3.80 50.34 13.40
C SER A 341 5.04 50.44 14.30
N TYR A 342 5.78 51.55 14.18
CA TYR A 342 6.94 51.82 15.05
C TYR A 342 6.61 52.90 16.09
N PRO A 343 6.97 52.71 17.39
CA PRO A 343 7.68 51.55 17.95
C PRO A 343 6.76 50.34 18.14
N MET A 344 7.30 49.16 17.81
CA MET A 344 6.59 47.87 17.90
C MET A 344 5.93 47.63 19.26
N LYS A 345 4.68 47.22 19.20
CA LYS A 345 3.85 46.68 20.29
C LYS A 345 3.65 45.20 20.07
N TYR A 346 3.45 44.48 21.16
CA TYR A 346 3.32 43.02 21.10
C TYR A 346 2.05 42.58 21.77
N THR A 347 1.37 41.62 21.14
CA THR A 347 0.34 40.84 21.78
C THR A 347 1.00 39.75 22.62
N ASP A 348 0.62 39.67 23.89
CA ASP A 348 1.17 38.71 24.85
C ASP A 348 0.03 38.14 25.71
N ASN A 349 -0.05 36.83 25.84
CA ASN A 349 -1.12 36.18 26.60
C ASN A 349 -2.54 36.52 26.08
N LEU A 350 -2.72 36.54 24.75
CA LEU A 350 -4.05 36.59 24.14
C LEU A 350 -4.69 35.19 24.19
N ILE A 351 -5.95 35.12 24.60
CA ILE A 351 -6.71 33.86 24.60
C ILE A 351 -7.91 33.99 23.66
N ILE A 352 -7.92 33.21 22.59
CA ILE A 352 -9.04 33.04 21.66
C ILE A 352 -9.73 31.71 21.99
N TYR A 353 -11.01 31.70 22.36
CA TYR A 353 -11.70 30.44 22.66
C TYR A 353 -13.20 30.39 22.38
N ASN A 354 -13.74 29.19 22.15
CA ASN A 354 -15.17 28.97 21.84
C ASN A 354 -15.65 29.72 20.59
N CYS A 355 -14.77 29.98 19.62
CA CYS A 355 -15.12 30.74 18.42
C CYS A 355 -15.44 29.83 17.22
N ARG A 356 -16.34 30.28 16.35
CA ARG A 356 -16.57 29.76 14.99
C ARG A 356 -15.89 30.71 14.01
N ILE A 357 -14.86 30.24 13.32
CA ILE A 357 -13.97 31.03 12.45
C ILE A 357 -14.08 30.43 11.05
N ARG A 358 -14.97 30.96 10.21
CA ARG A 358 -15.44 30.24 9.02
C ARG A 358 -15.39 31.08 7.75
N ASN A 359 -15.28 30.44 6.59
CA ASN A 359 -15.48 31.05 5.27
C ASN A 359 -14.65 32.32 5.02
N ASN A 360 -13.40 32.38 5.50
CA ASN A 360 -12.49 33.50 5.21
C ASN A 360 -11.64 33.24 3.97
N TYR A 361 -11.19 34.31 3.30
CA TYR A 361 -10.45 34.21 2.03
C TYR A 361 -8.96 33.85 2.18
N ALA A 362 -8.44 33.92 3.39
CA ALA A 362 -7.10 33.50 3.77
C ALA A 362 -7.13 32.81 5.16
N ASP A 363 -6.17 33.10 6.02
CA ASP A 363 -5.98 32.41 7.30
C ASP A 363 -7.21 32.49 8.22
N GLY A 364 -7.47 31.45 9.01
CA GLY A 364 -8.42 31.54 10.11
C GLY A 364 -7.83 32.38 11.26
N VAL A 365 -6.69 31.96 11.79
CA VAL A 365 -5.89 32.73 12.77
C VAL A 365 -4.42 32.69 12.40
N ASN A 366 -3.76 33.84 12.34
CA ASN A 366 -2.31 33.94 12.23
C ASN A 366 -1.73 34.78 13.38
N PHE A 367 -0.87 34.17 14.18
CA PHE A 367 -0.05 34.86 15.16
C PHE A 367 1.31 35.21 14.56
N THR A 368 1.60 36.51 14.48
CA THR A 368 2.79 37.01 13.82
C THR A 368 3.43 38.19 14.57
N GLN A 369 4.54 38.73 14.03
CA GLN A 369 5.23 39.93 14.50
C GLN A 369 5.51 39.93 16.03
N GLY A 370 5.97 38.79 16.56
CA GLY A 370 6.34 38.66 17.97
C GLY A 370 5.19 38.47 18.93
N THR A 371 4.01 38.07 18.44
CA THR A 371 2.93 37.58 19.31
C THR A 371 3.41 36.36 20.10
N SER A 372 3.21 36.37 21.43
CA SER A 372 3.75 35.34 22.33
C SER A 372 2.74 34.91 23.40
N ASN A 373 2.98 33.75 24.02
CA ASN A 373 2.22 33.21 25.15
C ASN A 373 0.70 33.10 24.88
N SER A 374 0.30 33.02 23.62
CA SER A 374 -1.09 33.19 23.19
C SER A 374 -1.71 31.86 22.78
N ILE A 375 -3.02 31.74 22.96
CA ILE A 375 -3.75 30.47 22.87
C ILE A 375 -4.94 30.61 21.91
N VAL A 376 -5.12 29.62 21.03
CA VAL A 376 -6.41 29.36 20.37
C VAL A 376 -6.93 28.01 20.86
N ARG A 377 -8.11 27.99 21.48
CA ARG A 377 -8.65 26.77 22.05
C ARG A 377 -10.15 26.57 21.89
N ASN A 378 -10.59 25.33 21.76
CA ASN A 378 -12.02 25.00 21.65
C ASN A 378 -12.73 25.80 20.54
N CYS A 379 -12.04 26.06 19.43
CA CYS A 379 -12.59 26.77 18.29
C CYS A 379 -12.92 25.81 17.14
N ASN A 380 -13.93 26.16 16.35
CA ASN A 380 -14.22 25.50 15.08
C ASN A 380 -13.75 26.41 13.96
N ILE A 381 -12.77 25.94 13.20
CA ILE A 381 -12.13 26.66 12.09
C ILE A 381 -12.56 25.94 10.83
N ARG A 382 -13.30 26.59 9.92
CA ARG A 382 -13.87 25.87 8.78
C ARG A 382 -13.80 26.64 7.47
N ASN A 383 -13.46 25.96 6.39
CA ASN A 383 -13.59 26.53 5.03
C ASN A 383 -12.79 27.83 4.83
N ASN A 384 -11.59 27.91 5.42
CA ASN A 384 -10.70 29.07 5.29
C ASN A 384 -9.72 28.91 4.12
N GLY A 385 -9.30 30.05 3.58
CA GLY A 385 -8.60 30.21 2.30
C GLY A 385 -7.09 30.31 2.33
N ASP A 386 -6.50 30.02 3.47
CA ASP A 386 -5.08 29.77 3.69
C ASP A 386 -5.01 28.98 5.00
N ASP A 387 -3.88 28.99 5.72
CA ASP A 387 -3.77 28.20 6.94
C ASP A 387 -4.90 28.43 7.96
N GLY A 388 -5.56 27.36 8.40
CA GLY A 388 -6.63 27.45 9.39
C GLY A 388 -6.15 28.10 10.69
N LEU A 389 -5.04 27.60 11.24
CA LEU A 389 -4.31 28.20 12.36
C LEU A 389 -2.81 28.28 12.03
N ALA A 390 -2.20 29.45 12.20
CA ALA A 390 -0.82 29.71 11.82
C ALA A 390 -0.03 30.45 12.91
N CYS A 391 1.26 30.11 13.02
CA CYS A 391 2.25 30.95 13.67
C CYS A 391 3.32 31.32 12.63
N TRP A 392 3.37 32.59 12.24
CA TRP A 392 4.40 33.16 11.38
C TRP A 392 5.25 34.15 12.15
N PRO A 393 6.44 33.77 12.67
CA PRO A 393 7.32 34.66 13.43
C PRO A 393 8.06 35.65 12.50
N TYR A 394 7.30 36.49 11.79
CA TYR A 394 7.84 37.53 10.93
C TYR A 394 8.59 38.57 11.76
N ASP A 395 9.67 39.10 11.21
CA ASP A 395 10.64 39.96 11.86
C ASP A 395 10.68 41.38 11.27
N ASP A 396 9.63 41.79 10.54
CA ASP A 396 9.56 43.13 9.99
C ASP A 396 9.59 44.18 11.10
N LEU A 397 10.21 45.32 10.79
CA LEU A 397 10.53 46.37 11.76
C LEU A 397 11.32 45.87 12.98
N SER A 398 12.07 44.76 12.82
CA SER A 398 12.82 44.08 13.89
C SER A 398 11.90 43.58 15.02
N ALA A 399 10.71 43.08 14.68
CA ALA A 399 9.84 42.40 15.64
C ALA A 399 10.60 41.28 16.36
N LYS A 400 10.29 41.04 17.64
CA LYS A 400 10.84 39.89 18.37
C LYS A 400 10.26 38.58 17.82
N MET A 401 10.93 37.46 18.07
CA MET A 401 10.41 36.13 17.72
C MET A 401 9.13 35.80 18.50
N SER A 402 8.18 35.13 17.85
CA SER A 402 7.00 34.56 18.50
C SER A 402 7.37 33.34 19.34
N GLU A 403 6.81 33.23 20.54
CA GLU A 403 7.16 32.20 21.52
C GLU A 403 5.91 31.68 22.25
N ASN A 404 5.91 30.41 22.63
CA ASN A 404 4.88 29.80 23.49
C ASN A 404 3.43 29.94 22.96
N ILE A 405 3.25 29.75 21.66
CA ILE A 405 1.91 29.67 21.05
C ILE A 405 1.29 28.31 21.34
N ILE A 406 0.01 28.30 21.70
CA ILE A 406 -0.75 27.09 21.97
C ILE A 406 -1.97 27.01 21.06
N PHE A 407 -2.10 25.91 20.33
CA PHE A 407 -3.33 25.55 19.60
C PHE A 407 -3.88 24.27 20.19
N GLU A 408 -4.97 24.34 20.96
CA GLU A 408 -5.50 23.18 21.68
C GLU A 408 -7.01 22.92 21.56
N ASN A 409 -7.40 21.65 21.45
CA ASN A 409 -8.81 21.23 21.42
C ASN A 409 -9.61 21.94 20.31
N ASN A 410 -9.04 22.17 19.12
CA ASN A 410 -9.75 22.81 18.00
C ASN A 410 -10.22 21.78 16.98
N THR A 411 -11.31 22.08 16.27
CA THR A 411 -11.77 21.30 15.11
C THR A 411 -11.59 22.15 13.86
N ILE A 412 -10.65 21.78 13.00
CA ILE A 412 -10.32 22.42 11.73
C ILE A 412 -10.87 21.57 10.58
N GLU A 413 -11.73 22.12 9.73
CA GLU A 413 -12.39 21.35 8.67
C GLU A 413 -12.45 22.08 7.32
N HIS A 414 -12.40 21.33 6.22
CA HIS A 414 -12.66 21.83 4.86
C HIS A 414 -11.73 22.95 4.40
N ASN A 415 -10.49 22.99 4.90
CA ASN A 415 -9.55 24.03 4.50
C ASN A 415 -9.19 23.87 3.00
N TRP A 416 -9.34 24.94 2.21
CA TRP A 416 -9.35 24.85 0.75
C TRP A 416 -8.07 25.37 0.07
N ARG A 417 -7.08 25.80 0.86
CA ARG A 417 -5.71 26.14 0.46
C ARG A 417 -4.75 25.86 1.64
N ALA A 418 -3.47 25.62 1.36
CA ALA A 418 -2.40 25.56 2.37
C ALA A 418 -2.59 24.45 3.44
N GLY A 419 -2.48 24.76 4.74
CA GLY A 419 -2.54 23.79 5.84
C GLY A 419 -3.76 23.96 6.75
N GLY A 420 -4.12 22.93 7.52
CA GLY A 420 -5.05 23.10 8.63
C GLY A 420 -4.40 23.84 9.79
N ILE A 421 -3.19 23.41 10.15
CA ILE A 421 -2.31 24.09 11.10
C ILE A 421 -0.93 24.30 10.45
N ALA A 422 -0.39 25.51 10.53
CA ALA A 422 0.94 25.83 10.03
C ALA A 422 1.84 26.47 11.08
N ILE A 423 3.09 26.01 11.16
CA ILE A 423 4.12 26.61 12.01
C ILE A 423 5.35 26.91 11.16
N PHE A 424 5.73 28.19 11.09
CA PHE A 424 6.83 28.63 10.23
C PHE A 424 8.16 28.86 10.96
N GLY A 425 8.14 28.73 12.30
CA GLY A 425 9.29 28.92 13.17
C GLY A 425 8.88 29.17 14.61
N GLY A 426 9.79 29.78 15.38
CA GLY A 426 9.55 30.21 16.75
C GLY A 426 10.05 29.20 17.79
N ASN A 427 9.64 29.37 19.05
CA ASN A 427 10.06 28.50 20.14
C ASN A 427 8.93 28.18 21.13
N GLY A 428 8.95 26.97 21.71
CA GLY A 428 8.07 26.58 22.82
C GLY A 428 6.60 26.39 22.45
N HIS A 429 6.28 26.22 21.17
CA HIS A 429 4.89 26.07 20.72
C HIS A 429 4.33 24.68 21.06
N ILE A 430 3.04 24.62 21.42
CA ILE A 430 2.32 23.38 21.76
C ILE A 430 1.03 23.29 20.94
N ILE A 431 0.95 22.29 20.08
CA ILE A 431 -0.22 22.05 19.22
C ILE A 431 -0.81 20.71 19.64
N ARG A 432 -1.96 20.70 20.32
CA ARG A 432 -2.48 19.46 20.91
C ARG A 432 -3.97 19.23 20.85
N ASN A 433 -4.38 17.97 20.88
CA ASN A 433 -5.79 17.58 20.95
C ASN A 433 -6.65 18.19 19.83
N ASN A 434 -6.12 18.48 18.65
CA ASN A 434 -6.91 19.04 17.56
C ASN A 434 -7.46 17.92 16.65
N ILE A 435 -8.63 18.16 16.04
CA ILE A 435 -9.13 17.39 14.89
C ILE A 435 -8.90 18.26 13.65
N ILE A 436 -8.26 17.71 12.62
CA ILE A 436 -8.06 18.37 11.33
C ILE A 436 -8.64 17.44 10.26
N LYS A 437 -9.69 17.86 9.56
CA LYS A 437 -10.48 16.99 8.69
C LYS A 437 -10.78 17.60 7.32
N ASP A 438 -10.71 16.79 6.26
CA ASP A 438 -11.17 17.15 4.91
C ASP A 438 -10.44 18.37 4.29
N ASN A 439 -9.15 18.56 4.60
CA ASN A 439 -8.32 19.56 3.94
C ASN A 439 -7.86 19.03 2.57
N PHE A 440 -8.53 19.43 1.49
CA PHE A 440 -8.42 18.77 0.17
C PHE A 440 -7.33 19.32 -0.78
N ALA A 441 -6.86 20.54 -0.53
CA ALA A 441 -5.92 21.23 -1.41
C ALA A 441 -4.61 21.59 -0.69
N GLY A 442 -4.24 20.78 0.30
CA GLY A 442 -2.96 20.91 1.01
C GLY A 442 -2.89 20.00 2.23
N SER A 443 -2.13 20.40 3.24
CA SER A 443 -1.75 19.52 4.37
C SER A 443 -2.75 19.62 5.53
N GLY A 444 -2.78 18.62 6.40
CA GLY A 444 -3.41 18.75 7.72
C GLY A 444 -2.57 19.63 8.62
N ILE A 445 -1.30 19.25 8.80
CA ILE A 445 -0.28 20.04 9.50
C ILE A 445 0.87 20.32 8.54
N ARG A 446 1.35 21.56 8.47
CA ARG A 446 2.58 21.90 7.73
C ARG A 446 3.58 22.69 8.58
N LEU A 447 4.85 22.30 8.49
CA LEU A 447 5.98 23.06 9.01
C LEU A 447 6.86 23.41 7.82
N THR A 448 6.97 24.69 7.48
CA THR A 448 7.75 25.10 6.32
C THR A 448 8.65 26.27 6.66
N THR A 449 9.78 26.37 5.96
CA THR A 449 10.64 27.56 6.01
C THR A 449 10.57 28.34 4.71
N ASP A 450 9.38 28.42 4.09
CA ASP A 450 9.18 29.11 2.80
C ASP A 450 9.10 30.65 2.95
N PHE A 451 8.85 31.13 4.17
CA PHE A 451 8.68 32.55 4.48
C PHE A 451 9.89 33.15 5.21
N SER A 452 10.13 34.43 4.97
CA SER A 452 11.09 35.24 5.75
C SER A 452 10.66 35.38 7.21
N GLY A 453 11.61 35.63 8.10
CA GLY A 453 11.40 35.74 9.54
C GLY A 453 12.29 34.81 10.33
N TYR A 454 11.98 34.66 11.62
CA TYR A 454 12.57 33.63 12.46
C TYR A 454 11.92 32.29 12.11
N ASN A 455 12.72 31.36 11.57
CA ASN A 455 12.25 29.99 11.36
C ASN A 455 12.59 29.15 12.60
N PHE A 456 13.25 28.01 12.43
CA PHE A 456 13.53 27.08 13.52
C PHE A 456 14.96 27.18 14.06
N GLU A 457 15.78 28.15 13.60
CA GLU A 457 17.18 28.29 14.01
C GLU A 457 17.36 28.53 15.53
N TYR A 458 16.33 29.06 16.20
CA TYR A 458 16.30 29.33 17.64
C TYR A 458 15.26 28.48 18.38
N THR A 459 14.76 27.41 17.77
CA THR A 459 13.83 26.48 18.42
C THR A 459 14.60 25.58 19.38
N ASP A 460 14.23 25.62 20.66
CA ASP A 460 14.63 24.64 21.67
C ASP A 460 13.73 23.40 21.60
N GLU A 461 12.41 23.61 21.49
CA GLU A 461 11.42 22.55 21.36
C GLU A 461 10.08 23.10 20.83
N ILE A 462 9.45 22.39 19.89
CA ILE A 462 8.03 22.55 19.52
C ILE A 462 7.37 21.17 19.58
N THR A 463 6.20 21.08 20.20
CA THR A 463 5.49 19.81 20.41
C THR A 463 4.12 19.79 19.76
N PHE A 464 3.84 18.70 19.05
CA PHE A 464 2.54 18.32 18.52
C PHE A 464 2.06 17.08 19.27
N GLU A 465 0.98 17.16 20.06
CA GLU A 465 0.54 16.07 20.94
C GLU A 465 -0.93 15.68 20.70
N ASN A 466 -1.22 14.39 20.52
CA ASN A 466 -2.59 13.87 20.46
C ASN A 466 -3.48 14.57 19.40
N ASN A 467 -2.94 14.83 18.20
CA ASN A 467 -3.71 15.39 17.09
C ASN A 467 -4.24 14.27 16.19
N LEU A 468 -5.48 14.44 15.72
CA LEU A 468 -6.15 13.53 14.79
C LEU A 468 -6.33 14.24 13.45
N ILE A 469 -5.77 13.65 12.40
CA ILE A 469 -5.81 14.14 11.03
C ILE A 469 -6.61 13.16 10.21
N ILE A 470 -7.65 13.62 9.52
CA ILE A 470 -8.58 12.77 8.77
C ILE A 470 -8.70 13.32 7.35
N LYS A 471 -8.37 12.52 6.35
CA LYS A 471 -8.56 12.89 4.94
C LYS A 471 -7.91 14.21 4.54
N CYS A 472 -6.68 14.41 4.99
CA CYS A 472 -5.85 15.55 4.62
C CYS A 472 -4.66 15.11 3.75
N GLY A 473 -3.89 16.07 3.25
CA GLY A 473 -2.87 15.85 2.22
C GLY A 473 -3.45 16.15 0.85
N THR A 474 -2.63 16.14 -0.19
CA THR A 474 -3.11 16.33 -1.56
C THR A 474 -2.06 15.90 -2.56
N SER A 475 -2.47 15.42 -3.73
CA SER A 475 -1.56 15.21 -4.86
C SER A 475 -1.24 16.49 -5.65
N TYR A 476 -2.10 17.51 -5.57
CA TYR A 476 -1.91 18.76 -6.31
C TYR A 476 -2.31 19.97 -5.49
N ASP A 477 -1.32 20.59 -4.84
CA ASP A 477 -1.49 21.93 -4.31
C ASP A 477 -1.55 22.99 -5.44
N LEU A 478 -1.58 24.27 -5.07
CA LEU A 478 -1.62 25.37 -6.04
C LEU A 478 -0.40 25.45 -6.97
N TRP A 479 0.73 24.86 -6.58
CA TRP A 479 1.95 24.74 -7.39
C TRP A 479 2.06 23.36 -8.08
N GLY A 480 1.04 22.52 -7.94
CA GLY A 480 0.95 21.17 -8.47
C GLY A 480 1.92 20.19 -7.81
N TYR A 481 2.34 20.45 -6.57
CA TYR A 481 3.10 19.51 -5.76
C TYR A 481 2.17 18.68 -4.88
N GLU A 482 2.56 17.43 -4.69
CA GLU A 482 2.04 16.59 -3.65
C GLU A 482 2.48 17.09 -2.25
N ARG A 483 1.58 16.91 -1.28
CA ARG A 483 1.76 17.24 0.14
C ARG A 483 1.21 16.10 1.00
N GLY A 484 1.96 15.71 2.02
CA GLY A 484 1.50 14.73 3.01
C GLY A 484 0.41 15.31 3.92
N ALA A 485 -0.36 14.45 4.56
CA ALA A 485 -1.29 14.86 5.62
C ALA A 485 -0.56 15.60 6.76
N VAL A 486 0.69 15.21 7.03
CA VAL A 486 1.68 16.01 7.75
C VAL A 486 2.86 16.31 6.83
N GLU A 487 3.23 17.59 6.74
CA GLU A 487 4.34 18.05 5.92
C GLU A 487 5.41 18.77 6.75
N LEU A 488 6.67 18.41 6.53
CA LEU A 488 7.83 19.16 6.97
C LEU A 488 8.69 19.55 5.75
N ALA A 489 8.75 20.84 5.43
CA ALA A 489 9.46 21.39 4.27
C ALA A 489 10.55 22.41 4.67
N ALA A 490 11.79 21.95 4.80
CA ALA A 490 12.96 22.77 5.13
C ALA A 490 13.52 23.46 3.87
N THR A 491 12.84 24.49 3.37
CA THR A 491 13.16 25.18 2.11
C THR A 491 14.27 26.23 2.26
N LEU A 492 14.09 27.26 3.09
CA LEU A 492 15.08 28.33 3.28
C LEU A 492 16.07 28.03 4.41
N LYS A 493 15.58 27.43 5.50
CA LYS A 493 16.35 27.12 6.72
C LYS A 493 16.01 25.74 7.26
N GLU A 494 16.94 25.19 8.05
CA GLU A 494 16.80 23.92 8.75
C GLU A 494 15.54 23.92 9.64
N ILE A 495 14.84 22.78 9.70
CA ILE A 495 13.79 22.52 10.70
C ILE A 495 14.40 21.63 11.78
N LYS A 496 14.33 22.06 13.06
CA LYS A 496 14.93 21.30 14.17
C LYS A 496 14.10 21.29 15.45
N ASN A 497 14.35 20.28 16.27
CA ASN A 497 13.77 20.12 17.62
C ASN A 497 12.23 20.05 17.61
N ILE A 498 11.67 19.18 16.78
CA ILE A 498 10.22 18.99 16.63
C ILE A 498 9.82 17.63 17.18
N ASN A 499 8.83 17.62 18.07
CA ASN A 499 8.28 16.41 18.68
C ASN A 499 6.82 16.21 18.26
N PHE A 500 6.52 15.09 17.60
CA PHE A 500 5.15 14.61 17.38
C PHE A 500 4.89 13.43 18.33
N ILE A 501 3.83 13.50 19.14
CA ILE A 501 3.51 12.52 20.18
C ILE A 501 2.03 12.14 20.04
N ASP A 502 1.71 10.84 19.98
CA ASP A 502 0.33 10.33 19.86
C ASP A 502 -0.38 10.91 18.60
N LEU A 503 0.29 10.85 17.44
CA LEU A 503 -0.23 11.38 16.17
C LEU A 503 -1.06 10.31 15.43
N ASN A 504 -2.29 10.66 15.05
CA ASN A 504 -3.17 9.76 14.29
C ASN A 504 -3.50 10.38 12.93
N ILE A 505 -3.23 9.66 11.85
CA ILE A 505 -3.54 10.04 10.47
C ILE A 505 -4.46 8.97 9.88
N ILE A 506 -5.65 9.36 9.46
CA ILE A 506 -6.69 8.48 8.91
C ILE A 506 -7.00 8.92 7.48
N ASP A 507 -6.95 7.97 6.54
CA ASP A 507 -7.35 8.14 5.14
C ASP A 507 -6.65 9.32 4.43
N ALA A 508 -5.33 9.45 4.56
CA ALA A 508 -4.59 10.51 3.88
C ALA A 508 -4.83 10.49 2.36
N GLN A 509 -5.02 11.66 1.76
CA GLN A 509 -5.31 11.79 0.32
C GLN A 509 -4.19 11.23 -0.54
N ARG A 510 -2.95 11.64 -0.23
CA ARG A 510 -1.74 11.13 -0.89
C ARG A 510 -0.86 10.38 0.10
N ASP A 511 0.10 11.07 0.72
CA ASP A 511 1.00 10.48 1.71
C ASP A 511 0.61 10.81 3.15
N GLY A 512 0.95 9.93 4.09
CA GLY A 512 0.76 10.18 5.52
C GLY A 512 1.67 11.32 6.01
N ILE A 513 2.98 11.07 6.06
CA ILE A 513 4.00 12.03 6.48
C ILE A 513 4.95 12.30 5.31
N MET A 514 5.18 13.58 4.97
CA MET A 514 6.13 13.99 3.95
C MET A 514 7.22 14.91 4.55
N ILE A 515 8.48 14.56 4.34
CA ILE A 515 9.66 15.32 4.78
C ILE A 515 10.49 15.70 3.54
N GLY A 516 10.80 16.98 3.38
CA GLY A 516 11.44 17.50 2.16
C GLY A 516 12.11 18.85 2.29
N GLY A 517 12.76 19.30 1.21
CA GLY A 517 13.47 20.58 1.18
C GLY A 517 15.00 20.43 1.17
N ASN A 518 15.68 21.56 1.12
CA ASN A 518 17.11 21.65 0.79
C ASN A 518 17.98 22.09 1.97
N ALA A 519 17.39 22.52 3.09
CA ALA A 519 18.11 23.12 4.21
C ALA A 519 18.44 22.14 5.36
N GLY A 520 17.74 21.00 5.43
CA GLY A 520 18.05 19.91 6.36
C GLY A 520 17.15 19.83 7.61
N PHE A 521 17.36 18.76 8.37
CA PHE A 521 16.56 18.37 9.54
C PHE A 521 17.43 17.84 10.67
N SER A 522 17.14 18.23 11.92
CA SER A 522 17.79 17.66 13.11
C SER A 522 16.84 17.53 14.29
N ASN A 523 17.03 16.49 15.11
CA ASN A 523 16.19 16.23 16.29
C ASN A 523 14.68 16.25 15.99
N ILE A 524 14.26 15.55 14.93
CA ILE A 524 12.85 15.34 14.61
C ILE A 524 12.43 14.00 15.21
N LEU A 525 11.50 14.03 16.16
CA LEU A 525 11.01 12.85 16.86
C LEU A 525 9.52 12.67 16.62
N PHE A 526 9.14 11.47 16.21
CA PHE A 526 7.77 10.99 16.21
C PHE A 526 7.63 9.88 17.25
N LYS A 527 6.57 9.91 18.06
CA LYS A 527 6.30 8.91 19.08
C LYS A 527 4.83 8.51 19.03
N ASN A 528 4.56 7.21 18.96
CA ASN A 528 3.22 6.64 18.86
C ASN A 528 2.44 7.24 17.69
N VAL A 529 2.87 6.94 16.47
CA VAL A 529 2.22 7.36 15.23
C VAL A 529 1.34 6.24 14.70
N VAL A 530 0.09 6.55 14.40
CA VAL A 530 -0.83 5.70 13.65
C VAL A 530 -1.10 6.34 12.29
N ILE A 531 -0.88 5.59 11.22
CA ILE A 531 -1.26 5.96 9.85
C ILE A 531 -2.13 4.82 9.32
N ASP A 532 -3.42 5.10 9.13
CA ASP A 532 -4.39 4.13 8.64
C ASP A 532 -5.10 4.70 7.42
N GLY A 533 -4.73 4.24 6.21
CA GLY A 533 -5.23 4.78 4.95
C GLY A 533 -4.30 5.83 4.36
N THR A 534 -3.79 5.56 3.15
CA THR A 534 -3.11 6.54 2.29
C THR A 534 -3.51 6.29 0.83
N GLY A 535 -3.23 7.24 -0.07
CA GLY A 535 -3.58 7.11 -1.49
C GLY A 535 -5.09 7.06 -1.73
N LEU A 536 -5.85 7.92 -1.02
CA LEU A 536 -7.29 8.03 -1.23
C LEU A 536 -7.63 8.76 -2.54
N ASP A 537 -6.76 9.69 -2.98
CA ASP A 537 -6.86 10.30 -4.31
C ASP A 537 -6.22 9.39 -5.39
N PRO A 538 -6.62 9.49 -6.67
CA PRO A 538 -6.23 8.50 -7.67
C PRO A 538 -4.86 8.79 -8.33
N TYR A 539 -4.10 9.75 -7.81
CA TYR A 539 -2.95 10.31 -8.52
C TYR A 539 -1.64 9.75 -7.98
N ILE A 540 -0.72 9.44 -8.90
CA ILE A 540 0.56 8.79 -8.58
C ILE A 540 1.77 9.59 -9.07
N GLU A 541 1.56 10.63 -9.88
CA GLU A 541 2.64 11.51 -10.30
C GLU A 541 3.22 12.25 -9.10
N SER A 542 4.54 12.36 -9.04
CA SER A 542 5.26 13.10 -8.00
C SER A 542 6.19 14.11 -8.68
N LYS A 543 6.27 15.32 -8.10
CA LYS A 543 7.26 16.33 -8.51
C LYS A 543 8.52 16.29 -7.64
N ARG A 544 8.53 15.49 -6.56
CA ARG A 544 9.64 15.42 -5.59
C ARG A 544 10.51 14.19 -5.78
N ILE A 545 9.91 13.06 -6.15
CA ILE A 545 10.56 11.76 -6.35
C ILE A 545 9.98 11.06 -7.60
N GLU A 546 10.40 9.83 -7.90
CA GLU A 546 9.75 9.05 -8.96
C GLU A 546 8.24 8.82 -8.69
N THR A 547 7.47 8.55 -9.74
CA THR A 547 6.04 8.22 -9.65
C THR A 547 5.78 7.14 -8.60
N HIS A 548 4.83 7.39 -7.69
CA HIS A 548 4.52 6.48 -6.60
C HIS A 548 3.06 6.60 -6.13
N GLU A 549 2.50 5.46 -5.74
CA GLU A 549 1.27 5.33 -4.94
C GLU A 549 1.44 6.00 -3.56
N GLY A 550 0.33 6.35 -2.91
CA GLY A 550 0.33 6.97 -1.59
C GLY A 550 1.02 6.11 -0.53
N LYS A 551 2.06 6.66 0.09
CA LYS A 551 2.90 5.99 1.10
C LYS A 551 2.58 6.50 2.50
N ALA A 552 2.88 5.68 3.51
CA ALA A 552 2.79 6.11 4.89
C ALA A 552 3.80 7.24 5.20
N ILE A 553 5.04 7.09 4.73
CA ILE A 553 6.12 8.06 4.95
C ILE A 553 6.91 8.26 3.66
N VAL A 554 7.10 9.52 3.26
CA VAL A 554 7.95 9.92 2.15
C VAL A 554 8.99 10.93 2.62
N VAL A 555 10.26 10.55 2.56
CA VAL A 555 11.39 11.45 2.80
C VAL A 555 12.08 11.74 1.47
N CYS A 556 11.83 12.90 0.89
CA CYS A 556 12.30 13.32 -0.44
C CYS A 556 13.59 14.15 -0.41
N THR A 557 14.23 14.28 0.76
CA THR A 557 15.53 14.93 0.94
C THR A 557 16.56 13.94 1.49
N GLY A 558 17.84 14.15 1.17
CA GLY A 558 18.95 13.35 1.70
C GLY A 558 19.68 14.02 2.88
N ILE A 559 19.13 15.11 3.43
CA ILE A 559 19.82 15.98 4.39
C ILE A 559 19.09 15.95 5.72
N GLY A 560 19.69 15.33 6.73
CA GLY A 560 19.20 15.36 8.11
C GLY A 560 18.76 14.01 8.66
N GLU A 561 18.04 14.06 9.77
CA GLU A 561 17.61 12.87 10.50
C GLU A 561 16.22 13.02 11.14
N ALA A 562 15.57 11.88 11.33
CA ALA A 562 14.35 11.76 12.11
C ALA A 562 14.27 10.39 12.81
N GLU A 563 13.65 10.34 13.99
CA GLU A 563 13.39 9.11 14.73
C GLU A 563 11.88 8.89 14.91
N ILE A 564 11.40 7.67 14.69
CA ILE A 564 10.02 7.26 14.94
C ILE A 564 10.00 6.14 15.97
N ASN A 565 9.35 6.38 17.11
CA ASN A 565 9.23 5.48 18.25
C ASN A 565 7.77 5.04 18.40
N GLY A 566 7.43 3.88 17.85
CA GLY A 566 6.08 3.33 17.79
C GLY A 566 5.32 3.80 16.56
N LEU A 567 5.46 3.08 15.45
CA LEU A 567 4.76 3.33 14.19
C LEU A 567 3.78 2.18 13.89
N THR A 568 2.54 2.53 13.55
CA THR A 568 1.46 1.62 13.19
C THR A 568 0.93 2.04 11.80
N ILE A 569 1.19 1.27 10.74
CA ILE A 569 0.78 1.54 9.33
C ILE A 569 -0.15 0.49 8.69
N SER A 570 -1.24 0.91 8.06
CA SER A 570 -2.30 0.04 7.51
C SER A 570 -3.06 0.72 6.43
N ASN A 571 -3.73 -0.11 5.60
CA ASN A 571 -4.54 0.37 4.49
C ASN A 571 -3.75 1.36 3.61
N ILE A 572 -2.43 1.16 3.52
CA ILE A 572 -1.53 1.96 2.71
C ILE A 572 -1.69 1.51 1.27
N GLU A 573 -1.88 2.45 0.35
CA GLU A 573 -2.04 2.14 -1.07
C GLU A 573 -0.81 1.39 -1.62
N SER A 574 0.39 1.88 -1.28
CA SER A 574 1.67 1.34 -1.73
C SER A 574 2.11 0.09 -0.94
N ASP A 575 2.52 -0.97 -1.66
CA ASP A 575 3.16 -2.17 -1.09
C ASP A 575 4.53 -1.87 -0.43
N GLU A 576 5.19 -0.78 -0.85
CA GLU A 576 6.40 -0.23 -0.23
C GLU A 576 6.06 1.04 0.58
N PRO A 577 5.55 0.91 1.83
CA PRO A 577 4.86 2.00 2.54
C PRO A 577 5.77 3.16 2.99
N ILE A 578 7.08 3.01 2.87
CA ILE A 578 8.06 3.99 3.34
C ILE A 578 9.10 4.22 2.25
N TYR A 579 9.27 5.47 1.84
CA TYR A 579 10.35 5.90 0.95
C TYR A 579 11.33 6.81 1.71
N VAL A 580 12.62 6.53 1.60
CA VAL A 580 13.68 7.38 2.17
C VAL A 580 14.75 7.62 1.12
N LYS A 581 14.93 8.89 0.74
CA LYS A 581 16.00 9.29 -0.17
C LYS A 581 17.37 9.05 0.46
N GLU A 582 18.30 8.56 -0.36
CA GLU A 582 19.68 8.30 0.05
C GLU A 582 20.31 9.54 0.75
N GLY A 583 20.98 9.29 1.87
CA GLY A 583 21.62 10.31 2.70
C GLY A 583 20.84 10.70 3.96
N PHE A 584 19.51 10.54 3.96
CA PHE A 584 18.70 10.86 5.15
C PHE A 584 18.74 9.72 6.18
N ASN A 585 18.94 10.07 7.44
CA ASN A 585 18.98 9.12 8.54
C ASN A 585 17.59 8.99 9.21
N LEU A 586 16.73 8.11 8.68
CA LEU A 586 15.45 7.77 9.31
C LEU A 586 15.59 6.52 10.19
N LYS A 587 15.33 6.65 11.49
CA LYS A 587 15.34 5.53 12.45
C LYS A 587 13.92 5.20 12.90
N ILE A 588 13.48 3.95 12.70
CA ILE A 588 12.14 3.50 13.10
C ILE A 588 12.26 2.38 14.14
N ASN A 589 11.75 2.61 15.34
CA ASN A 589 11.68 1.65 16.44
C ASN A 589 10.20 1.28 16.70
N TYR A 590 9.76 0.08 16.32
CA TYR A 590 8.38 -0.38 16.55
C TYR A 590 8.11 -0.67 18.04
N THR A 591 6.92 -0.33 18.55
CA THR A 591 6.46 -0.72 19.89
C THR A 591 5.33 -1.74 19.77
N ASN A 592 5.47 -2.89 20.45
CA ASN A 592 4.54 -4.03 20.51
C ASN A 592 3.05 -3.66 20.36
N ILE A 593 2.37 -4.27 19.39
CA ILE A 593 0.93 -4.15 19.18
C ILE A 593 0.21 -5.29 19.90
N ALA A 594 -0.86 -4.96 20.64
CA ALA A 594 -1.74 -5.95 21.25
C ALA A 594 -2.57 -6.65 20.16
N ILE A 595 -2.66 -7.97 20.24
CA ILE A 595 -3.59 -8.76 19.41
C ILE A 595 -4.96 -8.57 20.08
N GLU A 596 -5.95 -8.02 19.38
CA GLU A 596 -7.28 -7.68 19.95
C GLU A 596 -8.37 -8.71 19.64
N ASP A 597 -8.19 -9.53 18.59
CA ASP A 597 -9.05 -10.66 18.26
C ASP A 597 -8.30 -11.66 17.35
N ILE A 598 -8.77 -12.91 17.29
CA ILE A 598 -8.40 -13.89 16.26
C ILE A 598 -9.66 -14.63 15.80
N MET A 599 -9.90 -14.66 14.49
CA MET A 599 -11.07 -15.33 13.92
C MET A 599 -10.66 -16.35 12.88
N LEU A 600 -10.84 -17.63 13.20
CA LEU A 600 -10.63 -18.75 12.32
C LEU A 600 -11.76 -18.88 11.30
N ASN A 601 -11.35 -19.18 10.06
CA ASN A 601 -12.24 -19.48 8.95
C ASN A 601 -11.69 -20.66 8.13
N PRO A 602 -12.50 -21.69 7.86
CA PRO A 602 -13.87 -21.87 8.34
C PRO A 602 -13.97 -22.12 9.86
N LYS A 603 -15.16 -21.94 10.45
CA LYS A 603 -15.45 -22.31 11.86
C LYS A 603 -15.75 -23.80 12.04
N LEU A 604 -16.13 -24.47 10.96
CA LEU A 604 -16.34 -25.91 10.85
C LEU A 604 -15.68 -26.38 9.56
N MET A 605 -14.81 -27.37 9.68
CA MET A 605 -14.12 -28.03 8.57
C MET A 605 -14.49 -29.51 8.61
N GLU A 606 -15.18 -29.99 7.57
CA GLU A 606 -15.40 -31.41 7.34
C GLU A 606 -14.28 -31.94 6.44
N LEU A 607 -13.46 -32.84 6.97
CA LEU A 607 -12.23 -33.27 6.34
C LEU A 607 -12.23 -34.79 6.10
N PRO A 608 -12.09 -35.26 4.86
CA PRO A 608 -11.87 -36.68 4.60
C PRO A 608 -10.52 -37.15 5.19
N ARG A 609 -10.42 -38.42 5.55
CA ARG A 609 -9.13 -39.04 5.92
C ARG A 609 -8.07 -38.82 4.83
N LEU A 610 -6.86 -38.45 5.28
CA LEU A 610 -5.65 -38.13 4.50
C LEU A 610 -5.74 -36.91 3.57
N LYS A 611 -6.86 -36.17 3.57
CA LYS A 611 -6.94 -34.89 2.87
C LYS A 611 -6.35 -33.79 3.74
N ILE A 612 -5.60 -32.88 3.12
CA ILE A 612 -5.12 -31.64 3.74
C ILE A 612 -6.06 -30.51 3.34
N ASP A 613 -6.47 -29.71 4.31
CA ASP A 613 -7.14 -28.44 4.08
C ASP A 613 -6.63 -27.41 5.09
N THR A 614 -6.88 -26.13 4.82
CA THR A 614 -6.28 -25.02 5.58
C THR A 614 -7.36 -24.25 6.33
N VAL A 615 -7.13 -24.05 7.63
CA VAL A 615 -7.87 -23.05 8.42
C VAL A 615 -7.00 -21.80 8.48
N ALA A 616 -7.53 -20.68 8.03
CA ALA A 616 -6.84 -19.39 8.05
C ALA A 616 -7.48 -18.44 9.06
N LEU A 617 -6.71 -17.46 9.52
CA LEU A 617 -7.26 -16.30 10.20
C LEU A 617 -7.92 -15.39 9.16
N ASN A 618 -9.22 -15.14 9.31
CA ASN A 618 -9.96 -14.16 8.50
C ASN A 618 -9.61 -12.71 8.85
N THR A 619 -9.03 -12.50 10.02
CA THR A 619 -8.60 -11.17 10.49
C THR A 619 -7.23 -11.33 11.11
N ILE A 620 -6.25 -10.64 10.52
CA ILE A 620 -4.87 -10.54 11.00
C ILE A 620 -4.75 -9.18 11.73
N PRO A 621 -4.07 -9.07 12.89
CA PRO A 621 -3.71 -7.77 13.44
C PRO A 621 -2.75 -7.09 12.47
N GLN A 622 -3.27 -6.14 11.69
CA GLN A 622 -2.70 -5.63 10.43
C GLN A 622 -1.32 -4.95 10.55
N TYR A 623 -0.76 -4.90 11.75
CA TYR A 623 0.39 -4.06 12.09
C TYR A 623 1.42 -4.73 13.01
N ALA A 624 1.07 -5.86 13.62
CA ALA A 624 1.96 -6.49 14.57
C ALA A 624 3.11 -7.15 13.79
N SER A 625 4.31 -6.58 13.85
CA SER A 625 5.49 -7.16 13.22
C SER A 625 6.14 -8.28 14.05
N ASN A 626 5.58 -8.56 15.25
CA ASN A 626 6.12 -9.51 16.21
C ASN A 626 5.06 -10.32 16.99
N TYR A 627 3.87 -10.55 16.43
CA TYR A 627 2.90 -11.47 17.05
C TYR A 627 3.25 -12.93 16.74
N SER A 628 2.91 -13.83 17.66
CA SER A 628 3.07 -15.28 17.52
C SER A 628 1.73 -15.93 17.81
N ILE A 629 1.24 -16.76 16.89
CA ILE A 629 0.02 -17.55 17.11
C ILE A 629 0.43 -19.00 17.34
N ASN A 630 -0.02 -19.54 18.47
CA ASN A 630 0.12 -20.94 18.75
C ASN A 630 -1.11 -21.69 18.23
N TRP A 631 -0.86 -22.84 17.61
CA TRP A 631 -1.89 -23.72 17.06
C TRP A 631 -1.85 -25.05 17.80
N VAL A 632 -3.00 -25.53 18.23
CA VAL A 632 -3.09 -26.84 18.89
C VAL A 632 -4.34 -27.59 18.45
N LEU A 633 -4.19 -28.90 18.24
CA LEU A 633 -5.31 -29.82 18.07
C LEU A 633 -5.62 -30.50 19.40
N THR A 634 -6.90 -30.60 19.74
CA THR A 634 -7.32 -31.28 20.98
C THR A 634 -7.12 -32.78 20.96
N ASP A 635 -7.15 -33.41 19.78
CA ASP A 635 -6.84 -34.84 19.59
C ASP A 635 -6.06 -35.05 18.28
N THR A 636 -4.79 -35.44 18.41
CA THR A 636 -3.86 -35.66 17.29
C THR A 636 -3.98 -37.05 16.66
N ASN A 637 -4.79 -37.95 17.23
CA ASN A 637 -5.12 -39.22 16.59
C ASN A 637 -6.19 -39.02 15.52
N ILE A 638 -7.08 -38.05 15.69
CA ILE A 638 -8.16 -37.72 14.75
C ILE A 638 -7.64 -36.89 13.58
N ALA A 639 -6.82 -35.87 13.83
CA ALA A 639 -6.21 -35.02 12.79
C ALA A 639 -4.79 -34.62 13.19
N VAL A 640 -3.97 -34.13 12.25
CA VAL A 640 -2.62 -33.61 12.55
C VAL A 640 -2.38 -32.29 11.85
N ILE A 641 -1.64 -31.40 12.51
CA ILE A 641 -1.15 -30.17 11.91
C ILE A 641 0.08 -30.52 11.08
N VAL A 642 0.02 -30.27 9.77
CA VAL A 642 1.10 -30.58 8.82
C VAL A 642 2.03 -29.39 8.67
N ASP A 643 1.47 -28.19 8.68
CA ASP A 643 2.19 -26.93 8.55
C ASP A 643 1.44 -25.80 9.26
N THR A 644 2.18 -24.80 9.75
CA THR A 644 1.62 -23.61 10.41
C THR A 644 2.43 -22.37 10.10
N SER A 645 1.74 -21.24 10.06
CA SER A 645 2.34 -19.91 10.15
C SER A 645 1.63 -19.09 11.24
N ASN A 646 1.94 -17.80 11.34
CA ASN A 646 1.18 -16.90 12.21
C ASN A 646 -0.27 -16.66 11.73
N THR A 647 -0.61 -17.03 10.49
CA THR A 647 -1.91 -16.67 9.86
C THR A 647 -2.73 -17.86 9.39
N PHE A 648 -2.17 -19.07 9.37
CA PHE A 648 -2.88 -20.29 8.99
C PHE A 648 -2.32 -21.55 9.66
N ALA A 649 -3.14 -22.60 9.67
CA ALA A 649 -2.71 -23.96 9.93
C ALA A 649 -3.31 -24.93 8.90
N SER A 650 -2.45 -25.76 8.31
CA SER A 650 -2.84 -26.83 7.39
C SER A 650 -3.02 -28.12 8.16
N ILE A 651 -4.23 -28.70 8.05
CA ILE A 651 -4.68 -29.83 8.86
C ILE A 651 -4.93 -31.04 7.95
N MET A 652 -4.43 -32.20 8.36
CA MET A 652 -4.70 -33.48 7.71
C MET A 652 -5.58 -34.37 8.59
N GLY A 653 -6.65 -34.93 8.04
CA GLY A 653 -7.49 -35.91 8.74
C GLY A 653 -6.79 -37.27 8.85
N LYS A 654 -6.87 -37.94 10.00
CA LYS A 654 -6.20 -39.24 10.27
C LYS A 654 -7.17 -40.37 10.57
N LEU A 655 -8.01 -40.23 11.59
CA LEU A 655 -8.99 -41.23 12.01
C LEU A 655 -10.36 -40.57 12.11
N PRO A 656 -11.46 -41.24 11.72
CA PRO A 656 -12.78 -40.66 11.85
C PRO A 656 -13.12 -40.28 13.29
N GLY A 657 -13.70 -39.10 13.44
CA GLY A 657 -13.97 -38.49 14.72
C GLY A 657 -13.91 -36.96 14.68
N ARG A 658 -14.20 -36.32 15.80
CA ARG A 658 -14.16 -34.86 15.95
C ARG A 658 -12.95 -34.40 16.74
N SER A 659 -12.18 -33.48 16.18
CA SER A 659 -11.12 -32.71 16.86
C SER A 659 -11.44 -31.22 16.80
N TYR A 660 -10.69 -30.42 17.55
CA TYR A 660 -10.81 -28.97 17.55
C TYR A 660 -9.44 -28.37 17.31
N LEU A 661 -9.32 -27.51 16.30
CA LEU A 661 -8.16 -26.66 16.09
C LEU A 661 -8.36 -25.37 16.87
N ILE A 662 -7.45 -25.08 17.79
CA ILE A 662 -7.48 -23.86 18.60
C ILE A 662 -6.27 -23.02 18.20
N ALA A 663 -6.54 -21.78 17.78
CA ALA A 663 -5.53 -20.74 17.64
C ALA A 663 -5.56 -19.87 18.90
N TYR A 664 -4.40 -19.46 19.41
CA TYR A 664 -4.32 -18.60 20.58
C TYR A 664 -3.03 -17.77 20.63
N THR A 665 -3.10 -16.64 21.30
CA THR A 665 -1.97 -15.72 21.54
C THR A 665 -0.99 -16.29 22.59
N PRO A 666 0.29 -15.87 22.66
CA PRO A 666 1.27 -16.50 23.54
C PRO A 666 0.98 -16.35 25.04
N ASP A 667 0.19 -15.35 25.41
CA ASP A 667 -0.32 -15.10 26.76
C ASP A 667 -1.63 -15.84 27.08
N ASN A 668 -2.17 -16.61 26.14
CA ASN A 668 -3.43 -17.36 26.22
C ASN A 668 -4.69 -16.49 26.46
N LEU A 669 -4.62 -15.17 26.28
CA LEU A 669 -5.75 -14.28 26.56
C LEU A 669 -6.82 -14.30 25.47
N ILE A 670 -6.41 -14.43 24.21
CA ILE A 670 -7.33 -14.46 23.06
C ILE A 670 -7.15 -15.78 22.34
N ARG A 671 -8.27 -16.46 22.09
CA ARG A 671 -8.30 -17.75 21.41
C ARG A 671 -9.57 -17.91 20.61
N ASP A 672 -9.47 -18.69 19.57
CA ASP A 672 -10.61 -19.08 18.76
C ASP A 672 -10.46 -20.51 18.25
N THR A 673 -11.60 -21.12 17.92
CA THR A 673 -11.68 -22.56 17.65
C THR A 673 -12.38 -22.85 16.32
N CYS A 674 -11.76 -23.69 15.51
CA CYS A 674 -12.38 -24.37 14.38
C CYS A 674 -12.67 -25.83 14.74
N ILE A 675 -13.88 -26.30 14.43
CA ILE A 675 -14.26 -27.70 14.60
C ILE A 675 -13.74 -28.48 13.39
N ILE A 676 -12.99 -29.56 13.65
CA ILE A 676 -12.47 -30.47 12.62
C ILE A 676 -13.22 -31.79 12.71
N ASP A 677 -14.12 -32.04 11.78
CA ASP A 677 -14.84 -33.31 11.66
C ASP A 677 -14.17 -34.18 10.60
N VAL A 678 -13.41 -35.17 11.06
CA VAL A 678 -12.82 -36.15 10.15
C VAL A 678 -13.85 -37.22 9.88
N ILE A 679 -14.33 -37.28 8.64
CA ILE A 679 -15.37 -38.21 8.23
C ILE A 679 -14.77 -39.45 7.56
N PRO A 680 -15.45 -40.62 7.65
CA PRO A 680 -15.01 -41.83 6.97
C PRO A 680 -14.85 -41.59 5.47
N ALA A 681 -13.72 -42.00 4.92
CA ALA A 681 -13.40 -41.77 3.53
C ALA A 681 -12.77 -43.00 2.88
N VAL A 682 -13.06 -43.16 1.59
CA VAL A 682 -12.46 -44.19 0.74
C VAL A 682 -11.33 -43.57 -0.05
N ASN A 683 -10.15 -44.18 -0.01
CA ASN A 683 -8.98 -43.77 -0.77
C ASN A 683 -8.59 -44.86 -1.75
N ILE A 684 -7.97 -44.44 -2.85
CA ILE A 684 -7.35 -45.32 -3.83
C ILE A 684 -5.90 -44.90 -4.06
N TYR A 685 -5.00 -45.87 -4.18
CA TYR A 685 -3.62 -45.63 -4.58
C TYR A 685 -3.03 -46.87 -5.21
N SER A 686 -2.08 -46.69 -6.13
CA SER A 686 -1.24 -47.79 -6.62
C SER A 686 0.17 -47.65 -6.01
N PRO A 687 0.68 -48.62 -5.24
CA PRO A 687 2.12 -48.77 -5.00
C PRO A 687 2.92 -48.94 -6.30
N ASP A 688 2.29 -49.50 -7.34
CA ASP A 688 2.93 -49.80 -8.62
C ASP A 688 2.42 -48.79 -9.66
N GLN A 689 3.16 -47.69 -9.85
CA GLN A 689 2.73 -46.62 -10.77
C GLN A 689 2.87 -47.00 -12.24
N PHE A 690 3.68 -48.01 -12.52
CA PHE A 690 3.96 -48.53 -13.84
C PHE A 690 3.86 -50.07 -13.81
N CYS A 691 3.36 -50.66 -14.88
CA CYS A 691 3.58 -52.06 -15.20
C CYS A 691 3.99 -52.15 -16.67
N LEU A 692 4.89 -53.07 -17.00
CA LEU A 692 5.28 -53.30 -18.39
C LEU A 692 4.17 -54.02 -19.14
N GLU A 693 4.03 -53.76 -20.43
CA GLU A 693 3.13 -54.50 -21.31
C GLU A 693 3.56 -55.96 -21.56
N ASP A 694 4.61 -56.46 -20.90
CA ASP A 694 5.09 -57.84 -21.05
C ASP A 694 4.26 -58.93 -20.32
N GLY A 695 3.11 -58.55 -19.76
CA GLY A 695 2.27 -59.37 -18.89
C GLY A 695 2.51 -59.17 -17.39
N ASP A 696 3.22 -58.11 -17.01
CA ASP A 696 3.41 -57.62 -15.65
C ASP A 696 2.08 -57.26 -14.94
N SER A 697 2.14 -56.94 -13.65
CA SER A 697 0.95 -56.60 -12.88
C SER A 697 1.19 -55.45 -11.91
N ALA A 698 0.24 -54.51 -11.89
CA ALA A 698 0.18 -53.44 -10.92
C ALA A 698 -0.92 -53.69 -9.90
N ILE A 699 -0.63 -53.44 -8.62
CA ILE A 699 -1.61 -53.54 -7.55
C ILE A 699 -2.19 -52.17 -7.27
N VAL A 700 -3.50 -52.04 -7.38
CA VAL A 700 -4.25 -50.87 -6.91
C VAL A 700 -4.92 -51.21 -5.58
N VAL A 701 -4.68 -50.40 -4.56
CA VAL A 701 -5.21 -50.57 -3.22
C VAL A 701 -6.36 -49.59 -3.01
N ILE A 702 -7.50 -50.10 -2.55
CA ILE A 702 -8.64 -49.29 -2.12
C ILE A 702 -8.86 -49.53 -0.63
N ASP A 703 -8.77 -48.47 0.17
CA ASP A 703 -9.04 -48.51 1.60
C ASP A 703 -10.23 -47.64 1.99
N ALA A 704 -10.92 -48.02 3.07
CA ALA A 704 -12.04 -47.29 3.64
C ALA A 704 -11.99 -47.38 5.16
N PHE A 705 -11.27 -46.46 5.79
CA PHE A 705 -11.00 -46.56 7.21
C PHE A 705 -12.05 -45.83 8.05
N GLY A 706 -12.55 -46.52 9.09
CA GLY A 706 -13.55 -46.03 10.06
C GLY A 706 -14.98 -45.94 9.52
N ILE A 707 -15.33 -46.86 8.63
CA ILE A 707 -16.71 -47.13 8.21
C ILE A 707 -17.40 -48.06 9.22
N ASP A 708 -18.65 -47.75 9.58
CA ASP A 708 -19.41 -48.52 10.58
C ASP A 708 -20.47 -49.45 9.97
N ASN A 709 -20.70 -49.34 8.65
CA ASN A 709 -21.63 -50.16 7.89
C ASN A 709 -20.93 -50.74 6.65
N ASP A 710 -21.49 -51.81 6.09
CA ASP A 710 -21.06 -52.34 4.79
C ASP A 710 -21.28 -51.27 3.71
N ILE A 711 -20.22 -50.95 2.96
CA ILE A 711 -20.28 -50.03 1.82
C ILE A 711 -19.88 -50.75 0.53
N SER A 712 -20.59 -50.45 -0.54
CA SER A 712 -20.24 -50.89 -1.89
C SER A 712 -19.59 -49.74 -2.63
N VAL A 713 -18.25 -49.75 -2.65
CA VAL A 713 -17.44 -48.76 -3.36
C VAL A 713 -17.45 -49.12 -4.84
N LYS A 714 -18.08 -48.25 -5.64
CA LYS A 714 -18.01 -48.36 -7.09
C LYS A 714 -16.76 -47.67 -7.59
N TYR A 715 -16.14 -48.25 -8.61
CA TYR A 715 -15.08 -47.59 -9.35
C TYR A 715 -15.40 -47.63 -10.85
N SER A 716 -14.98 -46.60 -11.56
CA SER A 716 -14.91 -46.62 -13.01
C SER A 716 -13.45 -46.79 -13.42
N VAL A 717 -13.26 -47.46 -14.53
CA VAL A 717 -11.97 -47.57 -15.20
C VAL A 717 -12.12 -46.77 -16.48
N GLU A 718 -11.24 -45.80 -16.66
CA GLU A 718 -11.10 -45.01 -17.87
C GLU A 718 -9.62 -44.78 -18.12
N GLY A 719 -9.26 -44.29 -19.29
CA GLY A 719 -7.85 -44.22 -19.65
C GLY A 719 -7.68 -44.29 -21.14
N SER A 720 -6.43 -44.29 -21.59
CA SER A 720 -6.13 -44.66 -22.97
C SER A 720 -6.17 -46.16 -23.18
N ALA A 721 -5.79 -46.96 -22.17
CA ALA A 721 -5.82 -48.41 -22.23
C ALA A 721 -7.26 -48.98 -22.22
N GLU A 722 -7.54 -49.87 -23.14
CA GLU A 722 -8.76 -50.64 -23.35
C GLU A 722 -8.75 -51.98 -22.57
N VAL A 723 -9.89 -52.28 -21.93
CA VAL A 723 -10.04 -53.48 -21.12
C VAL A 723 -10.21 -54.72 -22.01
N ASN A 724 -9.40 -55.75 -21.76
CA ASN A 724 -9.24 -57.02 -22.47
C ASN A 724 -8.40 -56.97 -23.75
N ASP A 725 -8.02 -55.79 -24.20
CA ASP A 725 -7.07 -55.62 -25.29
C ASP A 725 -5.68 -55.37 -24.66
N ASP A 726 -5.54 -54.36 -23.79
CA ASP A 726 -4.23 -53.95 -23.27
C ASP A 726 -4.05 -54.38 -21.79
N PHE A 727 -5.15 -54.61 -21.07
CA PHE A 727 -5.12 -55.18 -19.71
C PHE A 727 -6.39 -55.90 -19.27
N ILE A 728 -6.25 -56.74 -18.24
CA ILE A 728 -7.39 -57.33 -17.50
C ILE A 728 -7.30 -57.02 -16.00
N ILE A 729 -8.47 -56.95 -15.37
CA ILE A 729 -8.58 -56.92 -13.90
C ILE A 729 -8.92 -58.33 -13.42
N ILE A 730 -8.09 -58.93 -12.57
CA ILE A 730 -8.18 -60.36 -12.23
C ILE A 730 -9.06 -60.63 -11.00
N GLU A 731 -9.31 -59.62 -10.17
CA GLU A 731 -10.15 -59.70 -8.96
C GLU A 731 -11.12 -58.50 -8.88
N ASN A 732 -12.33 -58.68 -8.34
CA ASN A 732 -13.39 -57.64 -8.26
C ASN A 732 -13.90 -57.09 -9.63
N ILE A 733 -13.98 -57.96 -10.64
CA ILE A 733 -14.31 -57.67 -12.06
C ILE A 733 -15.62 -56.89 -12.28
N ASP A 734 -16.57 -56.92 -11.35
CA ASP A 734 -17.89 -56.28 -11.49
C ASP A 734 -17.89 -54.76 -11.20
N SER A 735 -16.73 -54.09 -11.16
CA SER A 735 -16.57 -52.65 -10.88
C SER A 735 -17.08 -52.21 -9.51
N VAL A 736 -17.16 -53.15 -8.55
CA VAL A 736 -17.62 -52.90 -7.18
C VAL A 736 -16.72 -53.63 -6.18
N ILE A 737 -16.25 -52.90 -5.17
CA ILE A 737 -15.55 -53.44 -4.00
C ILE A 737 -16.44 -53.27 -2.77
N ASN A 738 -16.62 -54.35 -2.02
CA ASN A 738 -17.39 -54.30 -0.78
C ASN A 738 -16.45 -54.22 0.43
N LEU A 739 -16.53 -53.10 1.15
CA LEU A 739 -15.73 -52.84 2.35
C LEU A 739 -16.63 -52.77 3.58
N ASN A 740 -16.13 -53.19 4.73
CA ASN A 740 -16.83 -53.09 6.01
C ASN A 740 -15.85 -52.92 7.17
N SER A 741 -16.37 -52.75 8.38
CA SER A 741 -15.57 -52.52 9.59
C SER A 741 -14.56 -53.64 9.92
N SER A 742 -14.71 -54.84 9.35
CA SER A 742 -13.77 -55.97 9.50
C SER A 742 -12.88 -56.23 8.28
N LYS A 743 -13.21 -55.66 7.11
CA LYS A 743 -12.44 -55.70 5.86
C LYS A 743 -12.45 -54.30 5.23
N PHE A 744 -11.55 -53.45 5.72
CA PHE A 744 -11.48 -52.02 5.38
C PHE A 744 -10.40 -51.68 4.34
N VAL A 745 -9.73 -52.70 3.79
CA VAL A 745 -8.79 -52.60 2.66
C VAL A 745 -9.08 -53.74 1.71
N ASP A 746 -9.08 -53.48 0.41
CA ASP A 746 -9.12 -54.48 -0.65
C ASP A 746 -8.25 -54.04 -1.83
N THR A 747 -7.92 -54.96 -2.72
CA THR A 747 -7.04 -54.69 -3.85
C THR A 747 -7.71 -55.02 -5.19
N LEU A 748 -7.31 -54.27 -6.22
CA LEU A 748 -7.50 -54.60 -7.62
C LEU A 748 -6.13 -54.95 -8.19
N THR A 749 -6.04 -56.06 -8.91
CA THR A 749 -4.82 -56.41 -9.67
C THR A 749 -5.09 -56.13 -11.13
N ILE A 750 -4.38 -55.12 -11.64
CA ILE A 750 -4.28 -54.83 -13.07
C ILE A 750 -3.18 -55.72 -13.61
N LYS A 751 -3.49 -56.50 -14.63
CA LYS A 751 -2.50 -57.29 -15.36
C LYS A 751 -2.49 -56.83 -16.81
N SER A 752 -1.34 -56.37 -17.29
CA SER A 752 -1.16 -56.01 -18.70
C SER A 752 -1.30 -57.25 -19.58
N ILE A 753 -1.73 -57.03 -20.81
CA ILE A 753 -1.77 -58.03 -21.87
C ILE A 753 -0.65 -57.67 -22.83
N ASN A 754 0.27 -58.60 -23.03
CA ASN A 754 1.32 -58.43 -24.04
C ASN A 754 0.72 -58.66 -25.43
N ASP A 755 0.89 -57.67 -26.31
CA ASP A 755 0.58 -57.81 -27.72
C ASP A 755 1.75 -57.43 -28.66
N GLU A 756 1.49 -57.01 -29.90
CA GLU A 756 2.54 -56.60 -30.86
C GLU A 756 2.20 -55.22 -31.50
N ILE A 757 1.24 -54.49 -30.93
CA ILE A 757 0.67 -53.25 -31.44
C ILE A 757 1.36 -52.10 -30.73
N VAL A 758 1.93 -51.17 -31.51
CA VAL A 758 2.50 -49.97 -30.92
C VAL A 758 1.42 -48.92 -30.75
N GLU A 759 1.13 -48.60 -29.49
CA GLU A 759 0.16 -47.61 -29.08
C GLU A 759 0.71 -46.54 -28.13
N GLY A 760 1.96 -46.72 -27.67
CA GLY A 760 2.67 -45.84 -26.73
C GLY A 760 2.21 -46.07 -25.28
N PRO A 761 2.87 -45.45 -24.27
CA PRO A 761 2.49 -45.64 -22.88
C PRO A 761 1.03 -45.27 -22.63
N GLU A 762 0.25 -46.27 -22.26
CA GLU A 762 -1.14 -46.11 -21.99
C GLU A 762 -1.40 -46.01 -20.51
N TYR A 763 -2.44 -45.30 -20.10
CA TYR A 763 -2.75 -45.16 -18.70
C TYR A 763 -4.13 -45.69 -18.40
N ILE A 764 -4.21 -46.38 -17.26
CA ILE A 764 -5.43 -46.82 -16.62
C ILE A 764 -5.66 -45.89 -15.44
N SER A 765 -6.66 -45.04 -15.57
CA SER A 765 -7.18 -44.22 -14.49
C SER A 765 -8.32 -44.97 -13.81
N ILE A 766 -8.11 -45.40 -12.58
CA ILE A 766 -9.18 -45.95 -11.74
C ILE A 766 -9.72 -44.84 -10.88
N LEU A 767 -10.99 -44.47 -11.10
CA LEU A 767 -11.68 -43.43 -10.35
C LEU A 767 -12.68 -44.06 -9.40
N LEU A 768 -12.63 -43.68 -8.14
CA LEU A 768 -13.69 -43.99 -7.21
C LEU A 768 -14.94 -43.18 -7.58
N VAL A 769 -16.09 -43.82 -7.63
CA VAL A 769 -17.38 -43.17 -7.85
C VAL A 769 -18.00 -42.88 -6.49
N SER A 770 -18.57 -41.69 -6.30
CA SER A 770 -19.25 -41.34 -5.04
C SER A 770 -20.47 -42.25 -4.80
N GLY A 771 -20.64 -42.74 -3.57
CA GLY A 771 -21.74 -43.62 -3.18
C GLY A 771 -22.45 -43.15 -1.90
N GLU A 772 -23.45 -43.92 -1.46
CA GLU A 772 -24.14 -43.65 -0.19
C GLU A 772 -23.28 -44.12 1.00
N ASN A 773 -23.15 -43.28 2.04
CA ASN A 773 -22.47 -43.57 3.31
C ASN A 773 -20.94 -43.59 3.32
N TYR A 774 -20.28 -43.08 2.27
CA TYR A 774 -18.87 -42.72 2.29
C TYR A 774 -18.61 -41.50 1.41
N ILE A 775 -17.49 -40.83 1.63
CA ILE A 775 -16.95 -39.82 0.71
C ILE A 775 -15.58 -40.24 0.19
N ILE A 776 -15.15 -39.62 -0.91
CA ILE A 776 -13.82 -39.87 -1.47
C ILE A 776 -12.78 -39.06 -0.67
N GLY A 777 -11.68 -39.74 -0.28
CA GLY A 777 -10.65 -39.21 0.61
C GLY A 777 -9.60 -38.32 -0.05
N GLY A 778 -8.35 -38.41 0.43
CA GLY A 778 -7.20 -37.67 -0.09
C GLY A 778 -6.78 -38.06 -1.51
N LYS A 779 -7.05 -39.31 -1.93
CA LYS A 779 -6.86 -39.76 -3.32
C LYS A 779 -8.12 -40.45 -3.81
N GLY A 780 -8.76 -39.84 -4.82
CA GLY A 780 -10.00 -40.33 -5.45
C GLY A 780 -9.80 -41.07 -6.76
N SER A 781 -8.60 -40.96 -7.31
CA SER A 781 -8.17 -41.73 -8.45
C SER A 781 -6.74 -42.18 -8.25
N CYS A 782 -6.38 -43.26 -8.92
CA CYS A 782 -4.99 -43.61 -9.14
C CYS A 782 -4.79 -43.90 -10.62
N ILE A 783 -3.61 -43.58 -11.09
CA ILE A 783 -3.18 -43.92 -12.44
C ILE A 783 -2.15 -45.03 -12.32
N VAL A 784 -2.34 -46.07 -13.12
CA VAL A 784 -1.31 -47.05 -13.46
C VAL A 784 -1.03 -46.86 -14.93
N THR A 785 0.22 -46.62 -15.28
CA THR A 785 0.62 -46.52 -16.68
C THR A 785 1.15 -47.88 -17.13
N ILE A 786 0.50 -48.46 -18.13
CA ILE A 786 1.06 -49.55 -18.92
C ILE A 786 2.14 -48.92 -19.80
N LEU A 787 3.37 -49.35 -19.60
CA LEU A 787 4.45 -48.93 -20.48
C LEU A 787 4.47 -49.90 -21.65
N ASP A 788 4.00 -49.39 -22.80
CA ASP A 788 4.12 -50.08 -24.09
C ASP A 788 5.57 -50.51 -24.30
N ASP A 789 5.77 -51.81 -24.37
CA ASP A 789 7.07 -52.44 -24.61
C ASP A 789 7.36 -52.60 -26.11
N ASP A 790 6.35 -52.33 -26.94
CA ASP A 790 6.45 -52.17 -28.38
C ASP A 790 6.79 -50.72 -28.75
N MET A 791 7.49 -50.55 -29.87
CA MET A 791 7.98 -49.25 -30.31
C MET A 791 7.62 -49.04 -31.78
N GLY A 792 6.79 -48.04 -32.04
CA GLY A 792 6.31 -47.64 -33.35
C GLY A 792 7.06 -46.43 -33.83
N ASP A 793 6.94 -46.16 -35.14
CA ASP A 793 7.77 -45.21 -35.87
C ASP A 793 7.56 -43.73 -35.44
N ILE A 794 8.04 -43.34 -34.25
CA ILE A 794 8.41 -41.95 -33.93
C ILE A 794 9.75 -41.71 -34.62
N LYS A 795 9.80 -40.75 -35.55
CA LYS A 795 11.05 -40.47 -36.26
C LYS A 795 12.01 -39.66 -35.36
N PRO A 796 13.25 -40.12 -35.14
CA PRO A 796 14.29 -39.36 -34.44
C PRO A 796 14.58 -38.02 -35.14
N PRO A 797 15.10 -37.00 -34.42
CA PRO A 797 15.72 -37.10 -33.08
C PRO A 797 14.81 -36.79 -31.87
N ILE A 798 15.13 -37.41 -30.73
CA ILE A 798 14.45 -37.26 -29.43
C ILE A 798 15.49 -36.84 -28.38
N ILE A 799 15.15 -35.86 -27.54
CA ILE A 799 15.89 -35.48 -26.32
C ILE A 799 15.31 -36.30 -25.16
N GLY A 800 16.09 -37.23 -24.64
CA GLY A 800 15.69 -38.12 -23.54
C GLY A 800 15.68 -37.43 -22.18
N ILE A 801 14.74 -37.76 -21.30
CA ILE A 801 14.76 -37.29 -19.90
C ILE A 801 15.75 -38.09 -19.05
N THR A 802 16.67 -37.40 -18.37
CA THR A 802 17.60 -37.96 -17.38
C THR A 802 17.24 -37.53 -15.96
N LYS A 803 17.53 -38.40 -14.97
CA LYS A 803 17.44 -38.10 -13.53
C LYS A 803 18.77 -37.67 -12.92
N THR A 804 19.85 -37.82 -13.68
CA THR A 804 21.21 -37.50 -13.24
C THR A 804 21.69 -36.29 -14.04
N PRO A 805 21.99 -35.15 -13.40
CA PRO A 805 22.57 -34.00 -14.08
C PRO A 805 23.91 -34.36 -14.74
N CYS A 806 24.13 -33.93 -15.98
CA CYS A 806 25.45 -34.05 -16.62
C CYS A 806 26.45 -33.08 -15.98
N ILE A 807 27.70 -33.49 -15.93
CA ILE A 807 28.81 -32.68 -15.46
C ILE A 807 29.49 -32.07 -16.68
N ILE A 808 29.64 -30.75 -16.69
CA ILE A 808 30.28 -30.03 -17.80
C ILE A 808 31.77 -29.88 -17.48
N ASP A 809 32.58 -30.88 -17.85
CA ASP A 809 34.02 -30.91 -17.51
C ASP A 809 34.96 -31.34 -18.66
N GLY A 810 34.41 -31.53 -19.85
CA GLY A 810 35.11 -31.97 -21.05
C GLY A 810 35.39 -33.47 -21.07
N ASN A 811 34.83 -34.27 -20.16
CA ASN A 811 34.92 -35.72 -20.18
C ASN A 811 33.53 -36.33 -20.35
N ILE A 812 33.36 -37.10 -21.41
CA ILE A 812 32.08 -37.77 -21.70
C ILE A 812 31.62 -38.61 -20.49
N ASP A 813 30.57 -38.14 -19.84
CA ASP A 813 29.93 -38.83 -18.73
C ASP A 813 29.37 -40.20 -19.13
N PRO A 814 29.33 -41.19 -18.21
CA PRO A 814 28.79 -42.53 -18.50
C PRO A 814 27.34 -42.53 -19.00
N MET A 815 26.52 -41.55 -18.59
CA MET A 815 25.11 -41.48 -18.99
C MET A 815 24.92 -41.21 -20.49
N TRP A 816 25.87 -40.52 -21.14
CA TRP A 816 25.85 -40.31 -22.59
C TRP A 816 25.98 -41.61 -23.38
N ALA A 817 26.45 -42.70 -22.77
CA ALA A 817 26.58 -44.00 -23.43
C ALA A 817 25.24 -44.53 -23.96
N ASN A 818 24.13 -44.21 -23.27
CA ASN A 818 22.80 -44.69 -23.60
C ASN A 818 22.00 -43.69 -24.47
N THR A 819 22.49 -42.46 -24.62
CA THR A 819 21.89 -41.41 -25.47
C THR A 819 22.28 -41.61 -26.94
N PRO A 820 21.32 -41.66 -27.88
CA PRO A 820 21.61 -41.81 -29.31
C PRO A 820 22.49 -40.68 -29.87
N ALA A 821 23.54 -41.04 -30.61
CA ALA A 821 24.35 -40.08 -31.38
C ALA A 821 23.69 -39.79 -32.73
N MET A 822 23.51 -38.51 -33.04
CA MET A 822 22.95 -38.02 -34.29
C MET A 822 24.07 -37.42 -35.15
N PRO A 823 24.29 -37.91 -36.37
CA PRO A 823 25.34 -37.37 -37.22
C PRO A 823 24.94 -36.00 -37.80
N ILE A 824 25.89 -35.09 -37.93
CA ILE A 824 25.74 -33.77 -38.55
C ILE A 824 26.27 -33.86 -39.99
N ASN A 825 25.40 -33.75 -40.98
CA ASN A 825 25.74 -34.11 -42.36
C ASN A 825 25.26 -33.14 -43.44
N ASN A 826 24.34 -32.22 -43.15
CA ASN A 826 23.80 -31.34 -44.18
C ASN A 826 24.81 -30.22 -44.45
N VAL A 827 25.50 -30.29 -45.58
CA VAL A 827 26.40 -29.22 -46.01
C VAL A 827 25.55 -28.04 -46.46
N VAL A 828 25.58 -26.95 -45.70
CA VAL A 828 24.82 -25.74 -45.98
C VAL A 828 25.70 -24.63 -46.56
N ILE A 829 27.00 -24.65 -46.25
CA ILE A 829 28.03 -23.75 -46.79
C ILE A 829 29.19 -24.60 -47.31
N GLY A 830 29.74 -24.23 -48.47
CA GLY A 830 30.99 -24.81 -48.97
C GLY A 830 30.91 -26.28 -49.40
N ASN A 831 32.00 -27.02 -49.21
CA ASN A 831 32.09 -28.45 -49.48
C ASN A 831 32.77 -29.17 -48.31
N LYS A 832 32.10 -30.16 -47.71
CA LYS A 832 32.62 -30.99 -46.63
C LYS A 832 33.93 -31.69 -47.04
N GLN A 833 35.00 -31.48 -46.26
CA GLN A 833 36.28 -32.15 -46.42
C GLN A 833 36.20 -33.63 -45.96
N ASN A 834 37.19 -34.46 -46.34
CA ASN A 834 37.11 -35.92 -46.09
C ASN A 834 37.35 -36.30 -44.61
N ASP A 835 38.01 -35.43 -43.87
CA ASP A 835 38.38 -35.57 -42.45
C ASP A 835 37.44 -34.83 -41.50
N PHE A 836 36.55 -33.99 -42.02
CA PHE A 836 35.56 -33.23 -41.26
C PHE A 836 34.28 -34.04 -41.01
N TYR A 837 33.99 -34.39 -39.75
CA TYR A 837 32.77 -35.12 -39.35
C TYR A 837 32.35 -34.70 -37.95
N ALA A 838 31.05 -34.51 -37.73
CA ALA A 838 30.54 -34.26 -36.39
C ALA A 838 29.28 -35.08 -36.07
N GLU A 839 29.06 -35.30 -34.78
CA GLU A 839 27.83 -35.88 -34.24
C GLU A 839 27.44 -35.18 -32.94
N TRP A 840 26.16 -35.19 -32.62
CA TRP A 840 25.62 -34.60 -31.39
C TRP A 840 24.73 -35.58 -30.62
N LYS A 841 24.61 -35.34 -29.32
CA LYS A 841 23.69 -36.02 -28.39
C LYS A 841 23.02 -34.97 -27.53
N ALA A 842 21.79 -35.22 -27.10
CA ALA A 842 21.12 -34.36 -26.13
C ALA A 842 20.24 -35.14 -25.16
N MET A 843 20.14 -34.64 -23.94
CA MET A 843 19.25 -35.12 -22.89
C MET A 843 18.78 -33.94 -22.03
N ALA A 844 17.75 -34.14 -21.20
CA ALA A 844 17.18 -33.09 -20.38
C ALA A 844 16.82 -33.57 -18.98
N ASP A 845 16.97 -32.73 -17.98
CA ASP A 845 16.28 -32.91 -16.70
C ASP A 845 15.21 -31.83 -16.50
N LYS A 846 14.61 -31.78 -15.30
CA LYS A 846 13.55 -30.80 -14.98
C LYS A 846 14.01 -29.33 -15.09
N SER A 847 15.30 -29.08 -14.98
CA SER A 847 15.87 -27.74 -14.87
C SER A 847 16.72 -27.34 -16.08
N ASN A 848 17.35 -28.30 -16.77
CA ASN A 848 18.36 -28.03 -17.79
C ASN A 848 18.26 -28.93 -19.03
N LEU A 849 18.67 -28.36 -20.17
CA LEU A 849 19.02 -29.05 -21.40
C LEU A 849 20.53 -29.32 -21.43
N TYR A 850 20.91 -30.55 -21.76
CA TYR A 850 22.29 -30.98 -21.90
C TYR A 850 22.59 -31.38 -23.34
N ILE A 851 23.72 -30.93 -23.88
CA ILE A 851 24.15 -31.22 -25.25
C ILE A 851 25.62 -31.66 -25.23
N LEU A 852 25.94 -32.70 -25.98
CA LEU A 852 27.30 -33.16 -26.23
C LEU A 852 27.54 -33.18 -27.75
N VAL A 853 28.55 -32.47 -28.23
CA VAL A 853 28.96 -32.45 -29.64
C VAL A 853 30.37 -32.97 -29.77
N ASN A 854 30.59 -33.88 -30.71
CA ASN A 854 31.89 -34.46 -31.01
C ASN A 854 32.26 -34.15 -32.46
N VAL A 855 33.27 -33.30 -32.63
CA VAL A 855 33.78 -32.85 -33.91
C VAL A 855 35.11 -33.54 -34.17
N LYS A 856 35.24 -34.12 -35.36
CA LYS A 856 36.49 -34.61 -35.92
C LYS A 856 36.94 -33.66 -36.99
N ASP A 857 38.13 -33.15 -36.77
CA ASP A 857 38.77 -32.16 -37.60
C ASP A 857 40.27 -32.16 -37.28
N SER A 858 41.11 -32.12 -38.31
CA SER A 858 42.56 -32.30 -38.17
C SER A 858 43.34 -30.99 -38.13
N VAL A 859 42.72 -29.87 -38.47
CA VAL A 859 43.28 -28.52 -38.37
C VAL A 859 42.30 -27.70 -37.54
N LEU A 860 42.79 -26.98 -36.53
CA LEU A 860 41.93 -26.19 -35.64
C LEU A 860 42.41 -24.73 -35.60
N ILE A 861 41.67 -23.85 -36.25
CA ILE A 861 41.89 -22.42 -36.41
C ILE A 861 40.93 -21.61 -35.52
N ASN A 862 41.46 -20.48 -35.04
CA ASN A 862 40.73 -19.43 -34.32
C ASN A 862 41.55 -18.16 -34.51
N ASP A 863 41.35 -17.45 -35.63
CA ASP A 863 42.06 -16.21 -35.94
C ASP A 863 41.19 -15.09 -36.54
N SER A 864 39.89 -15.33 -36.75
CA SER A 864 38.92 -14.36 -37.32
C SER A 864 38.35 -13.33 -36.34
N GLY A 865 38.89 -13.24 -35.11
CA GLY A 865 38.58 -12.14 -34.20
C GLY A 865 37.13 -12.12 -33.71
N SER A 866 36.35 -11.08 -34.08
CA SER A 866 34.93 -10.96 -33.69
C SER A 866 33.98 -11.74 -34.57
N ASP A 867 34.42 -12.14 -35.76
CA ASP A 867 33.64 -12.91 -36.72
C ASP A 867 33.84 -14.40 -36.41
N TRP A 868 33.44 -14.78 -35.20
CA TRP A 868 33.72 -16.09 -34.60
C TRP A 868 33.13 -17.28 -35.37
N TRP A 869 32.13 -17.04 -36.21
CA TRP A 869 31.50 -18.04 -37.07
C TRP A 869 32.34 -18.34 -38.32
N GLU A 870 33.42 -17.59 -38.57
CA GLU A 870 34.34 -17.86 -39.69
C GLU A 870 35.47 -18.84 -39.31
N ASP A 871 35.63 -19.18 -38.03
CA ASP A 871 36.62 -20.14 -37.53
C ASP A 871 35.94 -21.46 -37.09
N ASP A 872 36.71 -22.45 -36.62
CA ASP A 872 36.17 -23.71 -36.10
C ASP A 872 35.30 -23.49 -34.85
N ALA A 873 33.99 -23.62 -35.05
CA ALA A 873 33.00 -23.34 -34.04
C ALA A 873 31.80 -24.29 -34.11
N VAL A 874 31.20 -24.52 -32.94
CA VAL A 874 29.87 -25.14 -32.84
C VAL A 874 28.84 -24.04 -32.67
N GLU A 875 27.83 -24.02 -33.54
CA GLU A 875 26.63 -23.20 -33.42
C GLU A 875 25.46 -24.02 -32.87
N VAL A 876 24.77 -23.51 -31.84
CA VAL A 876 23.54 -24.11 -31.31
C VAL A 876 22.38 -23.16 -31.59
N PHE A 877 21.43 -23.62 -32.40
CA PHE A 877 20.22 -22.89 -32.77
C PHE A 877 19.02 -23.46 -32.00
N ILE A 878 18.23 -22.58 -31.38
CA ILE A 878 17.04 -22.97 -30.61
C ILE A 878 15.89 -22.04 -30.95
N ASP A 879 14.72 -22.59 -31.23
CA ASP A 879 13.40 -21.93 -31.26
C ASP A 879 12.57 -22.66 -30.20
N GLY A 880 12.57 -22.10 -28.99
CA GLY A 880 12.19 -22.79 -27.76
C GLY A 880 10.72 -23.16 -27.69
N ASP A 881 9.84 -22.34 -28.27
CA ASP A 881 8.41 -22.66 -28.38
C ASP A 881 8.01 -23.24 -29.74
N ASN A 882 9.00 -23.51 -30.61
CA ASN A 882 8.84 -24.03 -31.96
C ASN A 882 7.89 -23.18 -32.82
N SER A 883 7.95 -21.85 -32.67
CA SER A 883 7.12 -20.90 -33.41
C SER A 883 7.34 -20.93 -34.92
N LYS A 884 8.50 -21.43 -35.38
CA LYS A 884 8.96 -21.46 -36.78
C LYS A 884 8.89 -20.09 -37.46
N GLY A 885 9.18 -19.03 -36.70
CA GLY A 885 9.16 -17.64 -37.17
C GLY A 885 10.15 -17.38 -38.31
N LYS A 886 9.82 -16.43 -39.21
CA LYS A 886 10.73 -16.03 -40.31
C LYS A 886 11.91 -15.16 -39.87
N SER A 887 11.95 -14.79 -38.60
CA SER A 887 12.93 -13.94 -37.93
C SER A 887 12.89 -14.23 -36.43
N TYR A 888 14.02 -14.03 -35.76
CA TYR A 888 14.14 -14.14 -34.30
C TYR A 888 13.15 -13.22 -33.58
N ASP A 889 12.41 -13.76 -32.62
CA ASP A 889 11.30 -13.07 -31.95
C ASP A 889 11.70 -12.31 -30.67
N GLY A 890 12.90 -12.57 -30.14
CA GLY A 890 13.43 -11.96 -28.92
C GLY A 890 12.81 -12.51 -27.63
N ILE A 891 12.12 -13.66 -27.68
CA ILE A 891 11.47 -14.31 -26.53
C ILE A 891 12.22 -15.58 -26.14
N ASN A 892 12.41 -16.51 -27.09
CA ASN A 892 13.01 -17.82 -26.83
C ASN A 892 13.88 -18.36 -28.00
N ASP A 893 14.16 -17.51 -28.99
CA ASP A 893 15.03 -17.83 -30.13
C ASP A 893 16.52 -17.54 -29.85
N TYR A 894 17.39 -18.52 -30.11
CA TYR A 894 18.82 -18.47 -29.84
C TYR A 894 19.71 -18.89 -31.02
N GLN A 895 20.85 -18.21 -31.15
CA GLN A 895 22.04 -18.64 -31.89
C GLN A 895 23.23 -18.45 -30.95
N LEU A 896 23.77 -19.56 -30.45
CA LEU A 896 24.88 -19.57 -29.51
C LEU A 896 26.11 -20.20 -30.18
N GLY A 897 27.21 -19.46 -30.20
CA GLY A 897 28.48 -19.86 -30.81
C GLY A 897 29.52 -20.28 -29.78
N PHE A 898 30.19 -21.40 -30.06
CA PHE A 898 31.23 -22.02 -29.23
C PHE A 898 32.46 -22.30 -30.10
N ARG A 899 33.29 -21.26 -30.31
CA ARG A 899 34.54 -21.34 -31.08
C ARG A 899 35.67 -21.99 -30.28
N ILE A 900 36.51 -22.79 -30.94
CA ILE A 900 37.66 -23.45 -30.30
C ILE A 900 38.53 -22.43 -29.55
N LYS A 901 39.03 -22.77 -28.35
CA LYS A 901 39.92 -21.93 -27.50
C LYS A 901 39.28 -20.67 -26.89
N ASP A 902 38.03 -20.33 -27.22
CA ASP A 902 37.32 -19.26 -26.54
C ASP A 902 36.78 -19.77 -25.18
N ASP A 903 36.85 -18.93 -24.15
CA ASP A 903 36.32 -19.20 -22.81
C ASP A 903 34.97 -18.50 -22.54
N ALA A 904 34.44 -17.83 -23.57
CA ALA A 904 33.17 -17.12 -23.55
C ALA A 904 32.26 -17.57 -24.69
N ILE A 905 30.96 -17.50 -24.44
CA ILE A 905 29.92 -17.80 -25.42
C ILE A 905 29.79 -16.62 -26.38
N SER A 906 29.77 -16.90 -27.67
CA SER A 906 29.44 -15.92 -28.69
C SER A 906 27.93 -15.92 -28.97
N ILE A 907 27.34 -14.75 -29.15
CA ILE A 907 25.89 -14.61 -29.36
C ILE A 907 25.65 -14.06 -30.75
N GLY A 908 24.83 -14.75 -31.55
CA GLY A 908 24.45 -14.31 -32.89
C GLY A 908 23.74 -12.96 -32.86
N ALA A 909 23.92 -12.14 -33.91
CA ALA A 909 23.41 -10.76 -33.93
C ALA A 909 21.87 -10.65 -33.82
N ASN A 910 21.15 -11.71 -34.22
CA ASN A 910 19.69 -11.78 -34.12
C ASN A 910 19.19 -12.51 -32.86
N SER A 911 20.10 -13.18 -32.13
CA SER A 911 19.78 -14.02 -30.97
C SER A 911 19.33 -13.20 -29.77
N LEU A 912 18.52 -13.82 -28.91
CA LEU A 912 18.33 -13.33 -27.55
C LEU A 912 19.68 -13.31 -26.78
N SER A 913 19.90 -12.28 -25.96
CA SER A 913 21.20 -12.03 -25.30
C SER A 913 21.31 -12.58 -23.88
N ARG A 914 20.28 -13.27 -23.37
CA ARG A 914 20.26 -13.82 -21.99
C ARG A 914 20.97 -15.18 -21.97
N VAL A 915 22.11 -15.24 -21.28
CA VAL A 915 22.95 -16.45 -21.18
C VAL A 915 23.28 -16.84 -19.73
N ASP A 916 22.60 -16.25 -18.74
CA ASP A 916 22.82 -16.54 -17.33
C ASP A 916 22.63 -18.04 -17.05
N GLY A 917 23.61 -18.66 -16.38
CA GLY A 917 23.56 -20.08 -16.00
C GLY A 917 23.89 -21.09 -17.10
N ILE A 918 24.23 -20.64 -18.33
CA ILE A 918 24.78 -21.54 -19.34
C ILE A 918 26.21 -21.92 -18.95
N GLU A 919 26.50 -23.21 -18.93
CA GLU A 919 27.84 -23.76 -18.67
C GLU A 919 28.30 -24.57 -19.88
N PHE A 920 29.54 -24.38 -20.32
CA PHE A 920 30.10 -25.17 -21.41
C PHE A 920 31.57 -25.51 -21.18
N CYS A 921 32.02 -26.61 -21.80
CA CYS A 921 33.42 -26.99 -21.83
C CYS A 921 33.79 -27.50 -23.22
N ILE A 922 34.75 -26.83 -23.87
CA ILE A 922 35.37 -27.31 -25.11
C ILE A 922 36.69 -27.99 -24.75
N LYS A 923 36.89 -29.20 -25.26
CA LYS A 923 38.13 -29.95 -25.06
C LYS A 923 38.64 -30.52 -26.37
N GLU A 924 39.84 -30.11 -26.76
CA GLU A 924 40.58 -30.74 -27.85
C GLU A 924 40.84 -32.22 -27.52
N VAL A 925 40.55 -33.09 -28.48
CA VAL A 925 40.77 -34.55 -28.40
C VAL A 925 41.58 -35.02 -29.61
N ASP A 926 41.96 -36.31 -29.62
CA ASP A 926 42.71 -36.86 -30.75
C ASP A 926 41.92 -36.70 -32.07
N SER A 927 42.42 -35.84 -32.95
CA SER A 927 41.82 -35.51 -34.27
C SER A 927 40.47 -34.78 -34.20
N GLY A 928 40.31 -33.81 -33.29
CA GLY A 928 39.20 -32.86 -33.26
C GLY A 928 38.93 -32.28 -31.88
N TYR A 929 37.67 -31.99 -31.54
CA TYR A 929 37.27 -31.43 -30.25
C TYR A 929 35.86 -31.87 -29.81
N LEU A 930 35.63 -31.84 -28.49
CA LEU A 930 34.35 -32.11 -27.83
C LEU A 930 33.79 -30.81 -27.24
N LEU A 931 32.48 -30.62 -27.34
CA LEU A 931 31.72 -29.62 -26.59
C LEU A 931 30.73 -30.32 -25.65
N GLU A 932 30.82 -30.06 -24.35
CA GLU A 932 29.75 -30.31 -23.38
C GLU A 932 29.06 -29.00 -23.04
N LEU A 933 27.73 -29.01 -23.02
CA LEU A 933 26.93 -27.81 -22.84
C LEU A 933 25.71 -28.09 -21.95
N LEU A 934 25.46 -27.20 -21.00
CA LEU A 934 24.28 -27.13 -20.15
C LEU A 934 23.61 -25.78 -20.38
N ILE A 935 22.32 -25.80 -20.74
CA ILE A 935 21.49 -24.61 -20.86
C ILE A 935 20.29 -24.74 -19.91
N PRO A 936 20.11 -23.86 -18.92
CA PRO A 936 18.92 -23.90 -18.08
C PRO A 936 17.65 -23.59 -18.89
N TRP A 937 16.57 -24.33 -18.64
CA TRP A 937 15.28 -24.09 -19.31
C TRP A 937 14.74 -22.67 -19.03
N GLN A 938 14.99 -22.16 -17.82
CA GLN A 938 14.69 -20.79 -17.44
C GLN A 938 15.44 -19.76 -18.30
N THR A 939 16.67 -20.09 -18.72
CA THR A 939 17.46 -19.25 -19.61
C THR A 939 16.86 -19.23 -20.99
N ILE A 940 16.41 -20.37 -21.53
CA ILE A 940 15.68 -20.43 -22.81
C ILE A 940 14.32 -19.70 -22.71
N GLY A 941 13.66 -19.76 -21.55
CA GLY A 941 12.38 -19.10 -21.30
C GLY A 941 11.16 -20.01 -21.45
N ILE A 942 11.37 -21.33 -21.41
CA ILE A 942 10.32 -22.36 -21.55
C ILE A 942 10.37 -23.36 -20.39
N SER A 943 9.39 -24.26 -20.28
CA SER A 943 9.37 -25.35 -19.30
C SER A 943 8.81 -26.61 -19.98
N PRO A 944 9.67 -27.36 -20.70
CA PRO A 944 9.21 -28.42 -21.58
C PRO A 944 8.78 -29.69 -20.82
N GLU A 945 7.77 -30.36 -21.33
CA GLU A 945 7.23 -31.65 -20.87
C GLU A 945 7.48 -32.76 -21.90
N VAL A 946 7.37 -34.02 -21.47
CA VAL A 946 7.48 -35.18 -22.37
C VAL A 946 6.37 -35.11 -23.43
N GLY A 947 6.76 -35.15 -24.71
CA GLY A 947 5.88 -34.99 -25.86
C GLY A 947 6.01 -33.63 -26.57
N ASP A 948 6.64 -32.64 -25.93
CA ASP A 948 6.85 -31.32 -26.54
C ASP A 948 7.85 -31.36 -27.70
N VAL A 949 7.73 -30.39 -28.60
CA VAL A 949 8.61 -30.22 -29.76
C VAL A 949 9.29 -28.85 -29.68
N ILE A 950 10.60 -28.82 -29.87
CA ILE A 950 11.38 -27.58 -30.00
C ILE A 950 11.99 -27.48 -31.40
N GLY A 951 12.16 -26.26 -31.90
CA GLY A 951 12.98 -26.01 -33.08
C GLY A 951 14.45 -26.04 -32.68
N PHE A 952 15.27 -26.88 -33.33
CA PHE A 952 16.63 -27.11 -32.85
C PHE A 952 17.58 -27.57 -33.96
N ASP A 953 18.79 -27.03 -33.97
CA ASP A 953 19.88 -27.47 -34.84
C ASP A 953 21.26 -27.25 -34.19
N ILE A 954 22.21 -28.08 -34.59
CA ILE A 954 23.64 -27.90 -34.33
C ILE A 954 24.35 -27.67 -35.66
N GLY A 955 25.04 -26.53 -35.79
CA GLY A 955 25.93 -26.21 -36.90
C GLY A 955 27.40 -26.36 -36.50
N ILE A 956 28.25 -26.77 -37.43
CA ILE A 956 29.71 -26.85 -37.24
C ILE A 956 30.37 -26.11 -38.40
N ASP A 957 31.10 -25.05 -38.06
CA ASP A 957 31.95 -24.27 -38.96
C ASP A 957 33.35 -24.88 -39.02
N ASP A 958 33.98 -24.80 -40.19
CA ASP A 958 35.25 -25.46 -40.58
C ASP A 958 36.18 -24.42 -41.23
N ASP A 959 37.35 -24.19 -40.64
CA ASP A 959 38.45 -23.37 -41.20
C ASP A 959 39.79 -24.10 -41.12
N ASP A 960 40.29 -24.51 -42.29
CA ASP A 960 41.54 -25.26 -42.45
C ASP A 960 42.73 -24.36 -42.84
N ASP A 961 42.49 -23.14 -43.34
CA ASP A 961 43.49 -22.33 -44.04
C ASP A 961 43.87 -21.01 -43.35
N GLY A 962 43.15 -20.60 -42.30
CA GLY A 962 43.35 -19.33 -41.60
C GLY A 962 42.61 -18.17 -42.28
N GLY A 963 41.46 -18.48 -42.87
CA GLY A 963 40.72 -17.65 -43.82
C GLY A 963 39.31 -17.29 -43.34
N ASP A 964 38.37 -17.20 -44.28
CA ASP A 964 36.93 -17.23 -43.96
C ASP A 964 36.51 -18.70 -43.95
N ARG A 965 35.44 -19.11 -43.25
CA ARG A 965 35.07 -20.55 -43.15
C ARG A 965 34.95 -21.21 -44.53
N GLU A 966 35.55 -22.38 -44.69
CA GLU A 966 35.45 -23.14 -45.94
C GLU A 966 34.12 -23.86 -46.07
N SER A 967 33.60 -24.37 -44.96
CA SER A 967 32.35 -25.13 -44.96
C SER A 967 31.56 -25.01 -43.66
N GLN A 968 30.26 -25.26 -43.76
CA GLN A 968 29.40 -25.46 -42.59
C GLN A 968 28.52 -26.67 -42.81
N ILE A 969 28.50 -27.56 -41.81
CA ILE A 969 27.55 -28.68 -41.74
C ILE A 969 26.53 -28.45 -40.62
N VAL A 970 25.26 -28.74 -40.88
CA VAL A 970 24.16 -28.57 -39.92
C VAL A 970 23.41 -29.89 -39.73
N SER A 971 22.78 -30.06 -38.56
CA SER A 971 22.20 -31.34 -38.14
C SER A 971 20.94 -31.75 -38.91
N LEU A 972 19.98 -30.84 -39.06
CA LEU A 972 18.61 -31.12 -39.51
C LEU A 972 18.19 -30.12 -40.59
N ALA A 973 18.49 -28.82 -40.42
CA ALA A 973 18.18 -27.80 -41.42
C ALA A 973 18.83 -28.11 -42.79
N GLU A 974 18.15 -27.75 -43.88
CA GLU A 974 18.58 -28.02 -45.26
C GLU A 974 19.30 -26.82 -45.93
N ASN A 975 19.49 -25.70 -45.22
CA ASN A 975 20.14 -24.50 -45.71
C ASN A 975 20.76 -23.66 -44.58
N GLU A 976 21.55 -22.65 -44.92
CA GLU A 976 22.32 -21.81 -44.00
C GLU A 976 21.50 -20.73 -43.27
N GLU A 977 20.19 -20.63 -43.49
CA GLU A 977 19.42 -19.44 -43.07
C GLU A 977 19.07 -19.42 -41.57
N GLY A 978 19.47 -20.45 -40.81
CA GLY A 978 19.15 -20.61 -39.38
C GLY A 978 19.50 -19.38 -38.54
N TRP A 979 20.64 -18.73 -38.81
CA TRP A 979 21.11 -17.53 -38.10
C TRP A 979 20.19 -16.29 -38.20
N LYS A 980 19.23 -16.28 -39.13
CA LYS A 980 18.26 -15.19 -39.28
C LYS A 980 16.80 -15.64 -39.37
N ASN A 981 16.54 -16.94 -39.56
CA ASN A 981 15.21 -17.49 -39.82
C ASN A 981 14.99 -18.80 -39.03
N PRO A 982 14.46 -18.73 -37.80
CA PRO A 982 14.13 -19.91 -36.99
C PRO A 982 13.20 -20.93 -37.69
N GLY A 983 12.39 -20.49 -38.65
CA GLY A 983 11.48 -21.33 -39.42
C GLY A 983 12.14 -22.38 -40.31
N VAL A 984 13.48 -22.35 -40.47
CA VAL A 984 14.21 -23.43 -41.17
C VAL A 984 14.81 -24.47 -40.22
N LEU A 985 14.75 -24.26 -38.90
CA LEU A 985 15.30 -25.19 -37.91
C LEU A 985 14.53 -26.51 -37.93
N GLY A 986 15.24 -27.62 -37.68
CA GLY A 986 14.66 -28.95 -37.49
C GLY A 986 13.72 -29.02 -36.30
N GLU A 987 12.97 -30.11 -36.20
CA GLU A 987 12.08 -30.38 -35.06
C GLU A 987 12.65 -31.53 -34.23
N VAL A 988 12.72 -31.34 -32.91
CA VAL A 988 13.24 -32.32 -31.95
C VAL A 988 12.23 -32.51 -30.82
N TYR A 989 11.93 -33.76 -30.48
CA TYR A 989 10.90 -34.12 -29.49
C TYR A 989 11.52 -34.34 -28.10
N ILE A 990 10.82 -33.98 -27.04
CA ILE A 990 11.16 -34.32 -25.65
C ILE A 990 10.53 -35.69 -25.32
N GLY A 991 11.31 -36.69 -24.89
CA GLY A 991 10.82 -38.07 -24.76
C GLY A 991 11.54 -38.96 -23.75
N LEU A 992 11.09 -40.21 -23.61
CA LEU A 992 11.78 -41.24 -22.84
C LEU A 992 12.60 -42.13 -23.78
N SER A 993 13.85 -42.47 -23.40
CA SER A 993 14.73 -43.29 -24.25
C SER A 993 14.64 -44.78 -23.91
N LYS A 994 14.72 -45.64 -24.94
CA LYS A 994 14.52 -47.10 -24.87
C LYS A 994 15.49 -47.88 -23.94
N ASN A 995 16.54 -47.26 -23.40
CA ASN A 995 17.64 -47.96 -22.71
C ASN A 995 17.65 -47.85 -21.17
N ASP A 996 16.69 -47.16 -20.54
CA ASP A 996 16.70 -46.96 -19.08
C ASP A 996 15.95 -48.05 -18.26
N ILE A 997 15.75 -49.24 -18.84
CA ILE A 997 14.90 -50.30 -18.22
C ILE A 997 15.68 -51.31 -17.33
N ASP A 998 16.99 -51.41 -17.41
CA ASP A 998 17.73 -52.36 -16.55
C ASP A 998 18.58 -51.66 -15.48
N HIS A 999 18.27 -51.96 -14.21
CA HIS A 999 18.99 -51.64 -12.97
C HIS A 999 18.46 -50.48 -12.11
N VAL A 1000 17.40 -50.75 -11.34
CA VAL A 1000 17.20 -50.09 -10.03
C VAL A 1000 17.02 -51.15 -8.95
N GLU A 1001 18.11 -51.47 -8.24
CA GLU A 1001 18.02 -52.02 -6.89
C GLU A 1001 17.45 -50.95 -5.95
N ILE A 1002 16.38 -51.30 -5.25
CA ILE A 1002 15.67 -50.44 -4.31
C ILE A 1002 16.48 -50.32 -3.02
N ASN A 1003 16.95 -49.12 -2.65
CA ASN A 1003 17.06 -48.70 -1.25
C ASN A 1003 17.23 -47.17 -1.05
N GLN A 1004 16.22 -46.58 -0.41
CA GLN A 1004 16.18 -45.40 0.48
C GLN A 1004 17.11 -44.20 0.20
N THR A 1005 16.53 -43.03 -0.12
CA THR A 1005 17.26 -41.75 -0.31
C THR A 1005 16.82 -40.62 0.64
N GLY A 1006 17.67 -40.28 1.60
CA GLY A 1006 17.85 -38.92 2.15
C GLY A 1006 19.31 -38.45 1.93
N ARG A 1007 19.56 -37.15 1.76
CA ARG A 1007 20.91 -36.55 1.58
C ARG A 1007 21.34 -35.73 2.80
N PHE A 1008 22.65 -35.54 2.99
CA PHE A 1008 23.17 -34.59 3.98
C PHE A 1008 22.58 -33.20 3.73
N LYS A 1009 22.06 -32.56 4.78
CA LYS A 1009 21.38 -31.27 4.65
C LYS A 1009 21.95 -30.25 5.61
N LEU A 1010 22.58 -29.21 5.09
CA LEU A 1010 22.96 -28.05 5.89
C LEU A 1010 21.72 -27.17 6.09
N ASN A 1011 21.15 -27.17 7.29
CA ASN A 1011 19.86 -26.55 7.55
C ASN A 1011 19.97 -25.04 7.78
N ARG A 1012 20.91 -24.61 8.63
CA ARG A 1012 21.03 -23.19 8.97
C ARG A 1012 22.40 -22.82 9.51
N ILE A 1013 22.88 -21.62 9.17
CA ILE A 1013 24.01 -20.96 9.84
C ILE A 1013 23.52 -19.63 10.39
N TYR A 1014 23.48 -19.46 11.72
CA TYR A 1014 22.96 -18.26 12.34
C TYR A 1014 23.71 -17.87 13.63
N PRO A 1015 24.04 -16.58 13.81
CA PRO A 1015 23.87 -15.48 12.83
C PRO A 1015 24.80 -15.62 11.60
N ASN A 1016 24.43 -15.06 10.44
CA ASN A 1016 25.28 -14.94 9.25
C ASN A 1016 24.76 -13.77 8.39
N PRO A 1017 25.35 -12.55 8.45
CA PRO A 1017 26.67 -12.25 8.98
C PRO A 1017 26.75 -12.38 10.50
N PHE A 1018 27.93 -12.69 11.05
CA PHE A 1018 28.13 -12.88 12.48
C PHE A 1018 29.33 -12.11 13.01
N ASN A 1019 29.29 -11.77 14.31
CA ASN A 1019 30.44 -11.23 15.03
C ASN A 1019 31.03 -12.32 15.93
N SER A 1020 32.22 -12.79 15.57
CA SER A 1020 33.07 -13.73 16.31
C SER A 1020 32.57 -15.19 16.46
N ARG A 1021 31.27 -15.47 16.56
CA ARG A 1021 30.72 -16.85 16.61
C ARG A 1021 29.41 -17.02 15.82
N THR A 1022 29.22 -18.20 15.23
CA THR A 1022 27.96 -18.60 14.59
C THR A 1022 27.65 -20.06 14.87
N CYS A 1023 26.37 -20.43 14.95
CA CYS A 1023 25.92 -21.80 15.12
C CYS A 1023 25.48 -22.37 13.77
N VAL A 1024 25.93 -23.60 13.49
CA VAL A 1024 25.58 -24.33 12.28
C VAL A 1024 24.76 -25.55 12.64
N GLU A 1025 23.58 -25.67 12.03
CA GLU A 1025 22.65 -26.77 12.20
C GLU A 1025 22.58 -27.58 10.91
N TYR A 1026 22.69 -28.91 10.99
CA TYR A 1026 22.75 -29.81 9.83
C TYR A 1026 22.20 -31.20 10.15
N THR A 1027 21.71 -31.90 9.12
CA THR A 1027 21.14 -33.24 9.20
C THR A 1027 22.03 -34.22 8.46
N ILE A 1028 22.31 -35.35 9.11
CA ILE A 1028 23.02 -36.48 8.53
C ILE A 1028 22.00 -37.60 8.27
N PRO A 1029 21.79 -38.05 7.02
CA PRO A 1029 20.80 -39.09 6.71
C PRO A 1029 21.31 -40.51 7.00
N TYR A 1030 22.63 -40.72 6.99
CA TYR A 1030 23.28 -42.02 7.18
C TYR A 1030 24.56 -41.89 8.01
N GLU A 1031 24.90 -42.93 8.76
CA GLU A 1031 26.11 -42.91 9.59
C GLU A 1031 27.38 -42.62 8.76
N SER A 1032 28.03 -41.48 9.01
CA SER A 1032 29.17 -41.01 8.22
C SER A 1032 30.17 -40.21 9.08
N ASN A 1033 31.43 -40.19 8.65
CA ASN A 1033 32.45 -39.34 9.29
C ASN A 1033 32.30 -37.90 8.77
N LEU A 1034 32.23 -36.92 9.66
CA LEU A 1034 32.06 -35.51 9.31
C LEU A 1034 33.32 -34.68 9.61
N ASP A 1035 33.81 -34.01 8.58
CA ASP A 1035 34.88 -33.02 8.61
C ASP A 1035 34.31 -31.63 8.29
N ILE A 1036 34.63 -30.63 9.10
CA ILE A 1036 34.21 -29.24 8.89
C ILE A 1036 35.45 -28.38 8.68
N LYS A 1037 35.51 -27.63 7.57
CA LYS A 1037 36.65 -26.79 7.20
C LYS A 1037 36.18 -25.40 6.82
N ILE A 1038 36.90 -24.36 7.24
CA ILE A 1038 36.63 -22.98 6.85
C ILE A 1038 37.75 -22.50 5.95
N TYR A 1039 37.37 -21.96 4.80
CA TYR A 1039 38.26 -21.45 3.77
C TYR A 1039 38.13 -19.93 3.67
N ASN A 1040 39.25 -19.25 3.45
CA ASN A 1040 39.22 -17.85 3.04
C ASN A 1040 38.93 -17.72 1.54
N VAL A 1041 38.72 -16.49 1.06
CA VAL A 1041 38.46 -16.20 -0.36
C VAL A 1041 39.56 -16.61 -1.34
N LYS A 1042 40.76 -16.95 -0.85
CA LYS A 1042 41.86 -17.48 -1.68
C LYS A 1042 41.86 -19.02 -1.73
N GLY A 1043 40.82 -19.66 -1.21
CA GLY A 1043 40.69 -21.12 -1.16
C GLY A 1043 41.62 -21.80 -0.15
N GLN A 1044 42.20 -21.04 0.79
CA GLN A 1044 43.08 -21.61 1.82
C GLN A 1044 42.25 -21.97 3.06
N VAL A 1045 42.43 -23.18 3.59
CA VAL A 1045 41.81 -23.58 4.88
C VAL A 1045 42.41 -22.72 5.99
N VAL A 1046 41.57 -21.89 6.61
CA VAL A 1046 41.95 -21.04 7.75
C VAL A 1046 41.56 -21.65 9.09
N GLU A 1047 40.63 -22.61 9.10
CA GLU A 1047 40.22 -23.35 10.30
C GLU A 1047 39.70 -24.75 9.93
N LYS A 1048 39.94 -25.76 10.76
CA LYS A 1048 39.41 -27.13 10.58
C LYS A 1048 38.91 -27.68 11.92
N MET A 1049 37.75 -28.31 11.90
CA MET A 1049 37.15 -29.03 13.01
C MET A 1049 36.77 -30.44 12.53
N ASP A 1050 37.33 -31.46 13.15
CA ASP A 1050 37.00 -32.87 12.88
C ASP A 1050 35.97 -33.31 13.93
N GLU A 1051 34.77 -33.65 13.48
CA GLU A 1051 33.64 -34.04 14.33
C GLU A 1051 33.49 -35.57 14.43
N GLY A 1052 34.30 -36.34 13.68
CA GLY A 1052 34.32 -37.79 13.69
C GLY A 1052 33.04 -38.46 13.15
N LYS A 1053 32.81 -39.72 13.53
CA LYS A 1053 31.67 -40.53 13.05
C LYS A 1053 30.37 -40.09 13.74
N LYS A 1054 29.35 -39.76 12.95
CA LYS A 1054 28.01 -39.36 13.43
C LYS A 1054 26.96 -40.30 12.86
N ALA A 1055 25.97 -40.68 13.68
CA ALA A 1055 24.84 -41.49 13.27
C ALA A 1055 23.79 -40.64 12.49
N PRO A 1056 22.75 -41.24 11.89
CA PRO A 1056 21.68 -40.46 11.27
C PRO A 1056 20.96 -39.55 12.29
N GLY A 1057 20.74 -38.28 11.96
CA GLY A 1057 20.01 -37.32 12.80
C GLY A 1057 20.40 -35.86 12.57
N ASP A 1058 19.74 -34.97 13.32
CA ASP A 1058 19.98 -33.53 13.31
C ASP A 1058 21.00 -33.12 14.38
N TYR A 1059 21.96 -32.28 13.98
CA TYR A 1059 23.10 -31.88 14.80
C TYR A 1059 23.33 -30.36 14.75
N LYS A 1060 24.05 -29.86 15.75
CA LYS A 1060 24.50 -28.47 15.82
C LYS A 1060 25.97 -28.38 16.24
N SER A 1061 26.74 -27.56 15.53
CA SER A 1061 28.14 -27.23 15.85
C SER A 1061 28.32 -25.71 15.95
N ILE A 1062 29.25 -25.24 16.78
CA ILE A 1062 29.54 -23.79 16.93
C ILE A 1062 30.91 -23.48 16.32
N ILE A 1063 30.94 -22.47 15.45
CA ILE A 1063 32.17 -21.91 14.89
C ILE A 1063 32.62 -20.72 15.75
N ASP A 1064 33.91 -20.68 16.13
CA ASP A 1064 34.52 -19.56 16.87
C ASP A 1064 35.63 -18.87 16.07
N ALA A 1065 35.23 -17.91 15.24
CA ALA A 1065 36.12 -17.21 14.31
C ALA A 1065 36.84 -15.99 14.93
N LYS A 1066 37.00 -15.92 16.27
CA LYS A 1066 37.66 -14.79 16.96
C LYS A 1066 39.07 -14.49 16.44
N GLY A 1067 39.80 -15.50 15.98
CA GLY A 1067 41.15 -15.38 15.42
C GLY A 1067 41.20 -14.90 13.97
N LEU A 1068 40.08 -14.86 13.25
CA LEU A 1068 40.01 -14.54 11.83
C LEU A 1068 39.67 -13.04 11.62
N PRO A 1069 40.27 -12.34 10.64
CA PRO A 1069 39.91 -10.95 10.33
C PRO A 1069 38.48 -10.84 9.79
N SER A 1070 37.85 -9.67 9.89
CA SER A 1070 36.56 -9.43 9.23
C SER A 1070 36.69 -9.68 7.73
N GLY A 1071 35.73 -10.38 7.16
CA GLY A 1071 35.82 -10.77 5.77
C GLY A 1071 34.96 -11.98 5.45
N LEU A 1072 35.04 -12.37 4.19
CA LEU A 1072 34.25 -13.46 3.67
C LEU A 1072 34.98 -14.80 3.76
N TYR A 1073 34.26 -15.82 4.20
CA TYR A 1073 34.74 -17.18 4.34
C TYR A 1073 33.73 -18.17 3.77
N PHE A 1074 34.19 -19.40 3.54
CA PHE A 1074 33.36 -20.51 3.12
C PHE A 1074 33.55 -21.66 4.11
N ILE A 1075 32.47 -22.07 4.78
CA ILE A 1075 32.50 -23.30 5.55
C ILE A 1075 32.10 -24.48 4.66
N VAL A 1076 32.85 -25.56 4.76
CA VAL A 1076 32.70 -26.78 4.00
C VAL A 1076 32.46 -27.90 5.00
N PHE A 1077 31.36 -28.62 4.84
CA PHE A 1077 31.06 -29.87 5.51
C PHE A 1077 31.35 -31.01 4.54
N GLU A 1078 32.25 -31.89 4.89
CA GLU A 1078 32.63 -33.07 4.11
C GLU A 1078 32.27 -34.31 4.90
N THR A 1079 31.39 -35.13 4.35
CA THR A 1079 31.13 -36.48 4.84
C THR A 1079 31.75 -37.52 3.91
N SER A 1080 31.60 -38.80 4.24
CA SER A 1080 32.07 -39.90 3.38
C SER A 1080 31.28 -40.03 2.06
N PHE A 1081 30.15 -39.33 1.92
CA PHE A 1081 29.22 -39.46 0.79
C PHE A 1081 28.84 -38.12 0.16
N ASP A 1082 28.67 -37.07 0.98
CA ASP A 1082 28.21 -35.75 0.56
C ASP A 1082 29.19 -34.65 0.99
N ARG A 1083 29.29 -33.59 0.18
CA ARG A 1083 30.08 -32.37 0.47
C ARG A 1083 29.22 -31.14 0.26
N GLU A 1084 29.09 -30.31 1.28
CA GLU A 1084 28.29 -29.09 1.29
C GLU A 1084 29.14 -27.87 1.62
N VAL A 1085 28.92 -26.76 0.92
CA VAL A 1085 29.71 -25.52 1.08
C VAL A 1085 28.77 -24.34 1.24
N GLN A 1086 28.99 -23.56 2.30
CA GLN A 1086 28.21 -22.36 2.55
C GLN A 1086 29.09 -21.15 2.82
N LYS A 1087 28.69 -20.02 2.24
CA LYS A 1087 29.29 -18.72 2.45
C LYS A 1087 28.95 -18.20 3.85
N ILE A 1088 29.95 -17.80 4.62
CA ILE A 1088 29.77 -17.16 5.93
C ILE A 1088 30.52 -15.81 5.98
N LEU A 1089 29.87 -14.78 6.52
CA LEU A 1089 30.40 -13.43 6.58
C LEU A 1089 30.70 -13.03 8.03
N LEU A 1090 31.98 -12.84 8.35
CA LEU A 1090 32.43 -12.38 9.66
C LEU A 1090 32.58 -10.86 9.65
N ILE A 1091 31.85 -10.17 10.52
CA ILE A 1091 31.91 -8.72 10.71
C ILE A 1091 32.22 -8.45 12.18
N LYS A 1092 33.46 -8.01 12.48
CA LYS A 1092 33.89 -7.64 13.83
C LYS A 1092 33.50 -6.22 14.22
#